data_AF-A0A318V9M9-F1
#
_entry.id   AF-A0A318V9M9-F1
#
_cell.length_a   1.000
_cell.length_b   1.000
_cell.length_c   1.000
_cell.angle_alpha   90.00
_cell.angle_beta   90.00
_cell.angle_gamma   90.00
#
_symmetry.space_group_name_H-M   'P 1'
#
loop_
_entity.id
_entity.type
_entity.pdbx_description
1 polymer ?
#
loop_
_entity_poly.entity_id
_entity_poly.type
_entity_poly.pdbx_seq_one_letter_code
_entity_poly.pdbx_strand_id
1 'polypeptide(L)'
;MSFAFRLMFRDIRSGDLLTLLLALVISVSTVTSIGLFVDRLQLSFEKESANLLAADRLIRSDDVISPEWEQKAKELSLQTAQRTSFTTMMFADNSLQLSQLSAVTDSYPLRGAYLIDDKLFGTGRRSVETPKQGEVWISSRLASLLNVKLGDQVEVGDQPLTVTQFLVRDPGSSASAFAISPRAVMNMADLAATNVIIPGSRVRYSLLLAGDRASLDEYEDWITPQLNESQRWRTPTQRGERIGDTIGRAESFLLLAGTLAVVMSGVAMALASSRFVKRHLMQVAILKTLGATPKQLGRLFFLQLFLLFVAGAAIGLGIGWGIQEIIASLLSGLMSTALPEPSIGRLWLGVATGFISMVAFCLPLMSHLIKISPLSVLQPNAKIEFNSFAIYAIGFVGMFGLMCLYTNGFLLPSIMTVAILGIALLVGAIGWLAFKLGRSLTSGATSGWQIGLASLYRRLVPNLFQLLVFTLIIMLTLILTGVRSNLIADWQQQLPEDAPNHYLFNVQANQIDPINAQTSKLGVKASAWYPMVRGRVTEVNNESVQSLYPEERNEPELYERELNLTWSDTLGEGNELVEGDFSAPGLSVEQEAAKEANLSLGDELTINIGGNLVTLPITSIRTVDWGSMQPNFYLILPKSALEDYPANFVSSMFISDREAQSFYRAMAQYPTVSILNVGDILRQIQAIIGQLSKAIQLVLFCILSAGALVLLASVRSTLQERLEEGALLRVLGARAALVRQALLVEFGALGFFAGLIAAIGAETCLFGLQVFVFNTEASFHPLLWLLGPAIGVLVITTIGVFASRTVLKVPPMLLLRGL
;
A
#
# COMPACT_ATOMS: atom_id res chain seq x y z
N MET A 1 -14.02 10.56 -45.92
CA MET A 1 -14.03 11.45 -44.73
C MET A 1 -15.42 12.04 -44.47
N SER A 2 -16.01 12.87 -45.35
CA SER A 2 -17.32 13.54 -45.10
C SER A 2 -18.49 12.57 -44.79
N PHE A 3 -18.55 11.42 -45.47
CA PHE A 3 -19.59 10.40 -45.21
C PHE A 3 -19.45 9.75 -43.83
N ALA A 4 -18.23 9.40 -43.41
CA ALA A 4 -17.96 8.79 -42.12
C ALA A 4 -18.30 9.74 -40.95
N PHE A 5 -17.99 11.04 -41.08
CA PHE A 5 -18.36 12.05 -40.08
C PHE A 5 -19.88 12.23 -39.97
N ARG A 6 -20.61 12.27 -41.09
CA ARG A 6 -22.08 12.37 -41.09
C ARG A 6 -22.75 11.13 -40.48
N LEU A 7 -22.26 9.95 -40.82
CA LEU A 7 -22.73 8.69 -40.23
C LEU A 7 -22.47 8.68 -38.72
N MET A 8 -21.26 9.05 -38.29
CA MET A 8 -20.88 9.14 -36.88
C MET A 8 -21.78 10.09 -36.08
N PHE A 9 -22.06 11.29 -36.59
CA PHE A 9 -22.95 12.25 -35.90
C PHE A 9 -24.39 11.73 -35.77
N ARG A 10 -24.89 11.03 -36.79
CA ARG A 10 -26.21 10.39 -36.75
C ARG A 10 -26.25 9.27 -35.71
N ASP A 11 -25.21 8.44 -35.67
CA ASP A 11 -25.12 7.28 -34.78
C ASP A 11 -24.81 7.70 -33.32
N ILE A 12 -24.23 8.89 -33.10
CA ILE A 12 -24.14 9.51 -31.76
C ILE A 12 -25.54 9.93 -31.29
N ARG A 13 -26.37 10.52 -32.18
CA ARG A 13 -27.76 10.89 -31.86
C ARG A 13 -28.67 9.68 -31.62
N SER A 14 -28.40 8.52 -32.24
CA SER A 14 -29.12 7.27 -31.97
C SER A 14 -28.74 6.63 -30.63
N GLY A 15 -27.66 7.12 -29.97
CA GLY A 15 -27.19 6.65 -28.67
C GLY A 15 -26.28 5.41 -28.72
N ASP A 16 -25.99 4.88 -29.91
CA ASP A 16 -25.22 3.64 -30.07
C ASP A 16 -23.74 3.85 -29.86
N LEU A 17 -23.18 4.83 -30.57
CA LEU A 17 -21.80 5.26 -30.39
C LEU A 17 -21.56 5.85 -29.01
N LEU A 18 -22.58 6.45 -28.40
CA LEU A 18 -22.48 7.06 -27.08
C LEU A 18 -22.19 6.02 -25.99
N THR A 19 -22.70 4.79 -26.12
CA THR A 19 -22.38 3.70 -25.17
C THR A 19 -20.91 3.26 -25.26
N LEU A 20 -20.36 3.21 -26.48
CA LEU A 20 -18.96 2.86 -26.72
C LEU A 20 -18.02 4.00 -26.26
N LEU A 21 -18.39 5.24 -26.55
CA LEU A 21 -17.67 6.42 -26.06
C LEU A 21 -17.67 6.47 -24.52
N LEU A 22 -18.82 6.25 -23.86
CA LEU A 22 -18.91 6.23 -22.40
C LEU A 22 -18.07 5.10 -21.79
N ALA A 23 -18.11 3.90 -22.36
CA ALA A 23 -17.27 2.79 -21.89
C ALA A 23 -15.78 3.12 -22.01
N LEU A 24 -15.37 3.75 -23.12
CA LEU A 24 -13.99 4.20 -23.31
C LEU A 24 -13.61 5.30 -22.32
N VAL A 25 -14.46 6.30 -22.14
CA VAL A 25 -14.23 7.41 -21.19
C VAL A 25 -14.09 6.88 -19.78
N ILE A 26 -14.99 6.00 -19.32
CA ILE A 26 -14.93 5.37 -18.00
C ILE A 26 -13.64 4.56 -17.84
N SER A 27 -13.26 3.81 -18.88
CA SER A 27 -12.04 2.98 -18.85
C SER A 27 -10.78 3.82 -18.69
N VAL A 28 -10.62 4.83 -19.55
CA VAL A 28 -9.46 5.73 -19.53
C VAL A 28 -9.46 6.57 -18.26
N SER A 29 -10.60 7.16 -17.87
CA SER A 29 -10.66 8.01 -16.68
C SER A 29 -10.37 7.25 -15.39
N THR A 30 -10.86 6.02 -15.25
CA THR A 30 -10.63 5.20 -14.06
C THR A 30 -9.16 4.83 -13.94
N VAL A 31 -8.55 4.29 -15.01
CA VAL A 31 -7.14 3.89 -14.96
C VAL A 31 -6.20 5.09 -14.84
N THR A 32 -6.49 6.21 -15.50
CA THR A 32 -5.73 7.46 -15.35
C THR A 32 -5.85 8.01 -13.94
N SER A 33 -7.07 8.09 -13.38
CA SER A 33 -7.27 8.61 -12.03
C SER A 33 -6.52 7.80 -10.99
N ILE A 34 -6.61 6.46 -11.06
CA ILE A 34 -5.91 5.58 -10.11
C ILE A 34 -4.40 5.67 -10.35
N GLY A 35 -3.94 5.54 -11.60
CA GLY A 35 -2.51 5.58 -11.92
C GLY A 35 -1.82 6.88 -11.47
N LEU A 36 -2.42 8.04 -11.73
CA LEU A 36 -1.88 9.33 -11.29
C LEU A 36 -1.91 9.47 -9.76
N PHE A 37 -2.96 8.96 -9.12
CA PHE A 37 -3.08 9.04 -7.66
C PHE A 37 -2.07 8.14 -6.94
N VAL A 38 -1.87 6.91 -7.44
CA VAL A 38 -0.83 6.00 -6.94
C VAL A 38 0.56 6.61 -7.11
N ASP A 39 0.82 7.24 -8.25
CA ASP A 39 2.08 7.95 -8.50
C ASP A 39 2.29 9.11 -7.51
N ARG A 40 1.26 9.91 -7.23
CA ARG A 40 1.33 10.97 -6.20
C ARG A 40 1.64 10.42 -4.81
N LEU A 41 1.02 9.31 -4.43
CA LEU A 41 1.27 8.67 -3.14
C LEU A 41 2.72 8.15 -3.04
N GLN A 42 3.22 7.49 -4.09
CA GLN A 42 4.61 7.04 -4.16
C GLN A 42 5.59 8.22 -4.05
N LEU A 43 5.35 9.30 -4.82
CA LEU A 43 6.17 10.51 -4.77
C LEU A 43 6.09 11.20 -3.41
N SER A 44 4.91 11.24 -2.79
CA SER A 44 4.74 11.83 -1.46
C SER A 44 5.52 11.05 -0.41
N PHE A 45 5.49 9.72 -0.51
CA PHE A 45 6.24 8.84 0.39
C PHE A 45 7.75 8.97 0.19
N GLU A 46 8.22 8.97 -1.06
CA GLU A 46 9.63 9.15 -1.38
C GLU A 46 10.13 10.50 -0.82
N LYS A 47 9.34 11.56 -0.99
CA LYS A 47 9.64 12.90 -0.46
C LYS A 47 9.65 12.95 1.07
N GLU A 48 8.69 12.34 1.75
CA GLU A 48 8.67 12.32 3.22
C GLU A 48 9.79 11.45 3.80
N SER A 49 10.11 10.33 3.14
CA SER A 49 11.26 9.51 3.52
C SER A 49 12.58 10.24 3.30
N ALA A 50 12.69 11.01 2.21
CA ALA A 50 13.85 11.84 1.92
C ALA A 50 13.99 12.99 2.95
N ASN A 51 12.89 13.58 3.41
CA ASN A 51 12.90 14.57 4.51
C ASN A 51 13.47 13.98 5.80
N LEU A 52 13.20 12.70 6.10
CA LEU A 52 13.77 11.98 7.26
C LEU A 52 15.24 11.60 7.08
N LEU A 53 15.73 11.50 5.85
CA LEU A 53 17.14 11.24 5.54
C LEU A 53 17.97 12.53 5.46
N ALA A 54 17.31 13.69 5.37
CA ALA A 54 17.86 14.98 4.97
C ALA A 54 18.49 15.02 3.57
N ALA A 55 18.25 13.98 2.75
CA ALA A 55 18.78 13.79 1.40
C ALA A 55 17.87 12.86 0.59
N ASP A 56 18.04 12.83 -0.73
CA ASP A 56 17.41 11.80 -1.57
C ASP A 56 18.19 10.49 -1.50
N ARG A 57 19.51 10.52 -1.31
CA ARG A 57 20.39 9.36 -1.08
C ARG A 57 21.50 9.72 -0.10
N LEU A 58 22.02 8.72 0.61
CA LEU A 58 23.09 8.90 1.59
C LEU A 58 24.11 7.77 1.49
N ILE A 59 25.39 8.13 1.46
CA ILE A 59 26.50 7.21 1.71
C ILE A 59 26.93 7.37 3.14
N ARG A 60 26.95 6.28 3.89
CA ARG A 60 27.50 6.22 5.23
C ARG A 60 28.85 5.52 5.21
N SER A 61 29.83 6.10 5.88
CA SER A 61 31.19 5.56 6.01
C SER A 61 31.70 5.80 7.43
N ASP A 62 32.47 4.85 7.96
CA ASP A 62 33.25 5.07 9.19
C ASP A 62 34.65 5.66 8.87
N ASP A 63 35.02 5.70 7.58
CA ASP A 63 36.20 6.39 7.04
C ASP A 63 35.84 7.75 6.42
N VAL A 64 36.83 8.64 6.30
CA VAL A 64 36.67 9.95 5.65
C VAL A 64 36.19 9.78 4.20
N ILE A 65 35.21 10.59 3.81
CA ILE A 65 34.65 10.57 2.45
C ILE A 65 35.72 10.99 1.43
N SER A 66 35.90 10.17 0.39
CA SER A 66 36.83 10.50 -0.70
C SER A 66 36.35 11.73 -1.47
N PRO A 67 37.23 12.71 -1.76
CA PRO A 67 36.89 13.87 -2.58
C PRO A 67 36.39 13.51 -3.99
N GLU A 68 36.81 12.36 -4.53
CA GLU A 68 36.40 11.86 -5.84
C GLU A 68 34.88 11.60 -5.89
N TRP A 69 34.29 11.15 -4.78
CA TRP A 69 32.87 10.87 -4.68
C TRP A 69 32.04 12.15 -4.80
N GLU A 70 32.50 13.25 -4.20
CA GLU A 70 31.85 14.55 -4.34
C GLU A 70 32.05 15.14 -5.74
N GLN A 71 33.23 14.98 -6.32
CA GLN A 71 33.52 15.48 -7.65
C GLN A 71 32.62 14.79 -8.68
N LYS A 72 32.48 13.46 -8.60
CA LYS A 72 31.58 12.71 -9.47
C LYS A 72 30.11 13.12 -9.30
N ALA A 73 29.68 13.39 -8.07
CA ALA A 73 28.34 13.89 -7.79
C ALA A 73 28.11 15.27 -8.45
N LYS A 74 29.10 16.17 -8.37
CA LYS A 74 29.06 17.48 -9.04
C LYS A 74 29.05 17.37 -10.57
N GLU A 75 29.79 16.41 -11.14
CA GLU A 75 29.77 16.12 -12.60
C GLU A 75 28.37 15.72 -13.07
N LEU A 76 27.65 14.93 -12.27
CA LEU A 76 26.26 14.55 -12.53
C LEU A 76 25.23 15.62 -12.11
N SER A 77 25.70 16.84 -11.77
CA SER A 77 24.86 17.96 -11.33
C SER A 77 24.02 17.67 -10.07
N LEU A 78 24.49 16.75 -9.22
CA LEU A 78 23.87 16.46 -7.93
C LEU A 78 24.28 17.51 -6.88
N GLN A 79 23.34 17.89 -6.02
CA GLN A 79 23.62 18.68 -4.82
C GLN A 79 24.24 17.75 -3.76
N THR A 80 25.30 18.24 -3.11
CA THR A 80 26.00 17.48 -2.07
C THR A 80 26.01 18.23 -0.74
N ALA A 81 25.93 17.49 0.35
CA ALA A 81 26.18 17.98 1.69
C ALA A 81 26.94 16.92 2.48
N GLN A 82 27.81 17.34 3.40
CA GLN A 82 28.49 16.41 4.30
C GLN A 82 28.01 16.58 5.73
N ARG A 83 28.01 15.47 6.44
CA ARG A 83 27.79 15.44 7.87
C ARG A 83 28.74 14.47 8.54
N THR A 84 29.37 14.94 9.61
CA THR A 84 30.28 14.15 10.43
C THR A 84 29.72 14.07 11.85
N SER A 85 29.38 12.87 12.29
CA SER A 85 28.79 12.63 13.61
C SER A 85 29.79 11.92 14.52
N PHE A 86 29.96 12.42 15.73
CA PHE A 86 30.89 11.89 16.71
C PHE A 86 30.40 12.18 18.13
N THR A 87 31.03 11.55 19.13
CA THR A 87 30.72 11.78 20.55
C THR A 87 31.93 12.42 21.22
N THR A 88 31.72 13.51 21.95
CA THR A 88 32.80 14.19 22.68
C THR A 88 32.27 14.88 23.93
N MET A 89 33.18 15.25 24.83
CA MET A 89 32.86 16.07 26.00
C MET A 89 32.70 17.53 25.59
N MET A 90 31.59 18.13 25.99
CA MET A 90 31.39 19.59 25.94
C MET A 90 31.57 20.18 27.32
N PHE A 91 32.21 21.34 27.38
CA PHE A 91 32.48 22.06 28.61
C PHE A 91 31.76 23.41 28.61
N ALA A 92 31.26 23.82 29.76
CA ALA A 92 30.70 25.14 30.00
C ALA A 92 31.01 25.55 31.44
N ASP A 93 31.91 26.53 31.60
CA ASP A 93 32.46 26.92 32.90
C ASP A 93 32.95 25.72 33.73
N ASN A 94 32.16 25.29 34.72
CA ASN A 94 32.46 24.18 35.64
C ASN A 94 31.66 22.91 35.35
N SER A 95 30.83 22.92 34.31
CA SER A 95 29.97 21.81 33.88
C SER A 95 30.59 21.08 32.71
N LEU A 96 30.53 19.76 32.73
CA LEU A 96 31.01 18.90 31.65
C LEU A 96 29.96 17.85 31.32
N GLN A 97 29.73 17.63 30.03
CA GLN A 97 28.73 16.67 29.58
C GLN A 97 29.19 15.95 28.31
N LEU A 98 29.15 14.61 28.35
CA LEU A 98 29.32 13.79 27.15
C LEU A 98 28.12 14.02 26.24
N SER A 99 28.38 14.42 25.00
CA SER A 99 27.35 14.80 24.04
C SER A 99 27.66 14.28 22.64
N GLN A 100 26.58 14.08 21.88
CA GLN A 100 26.66 13.69 20.47
C GLN A 100 26.67 14.95 19.62
N LEU A 101 27.78 15.19 18.92
CA LEU A 101 27.94 16.33 18.02
C LEU A 101 27.76 15.90 16.57
N SER A 102 27.23 16.82 15.78
CA SER A 102 27.23 16.73 14.32
C SER A 102 27.83 18.00 13.73
N ALA A 103 28.89 17.84 12.95
CA ALA A 103 29.43 18.88 12.10
C ALA A 103 28.76 18.78 10.73
N VAL A 104 28.23 19.90 10.22
CA VAL A 104 27.47 19.93 8.96
C VAL A 104 27.96 21.01 8.01
N THR A 105 27.94 20.75 6.71
CA THR A 105 28.24 21.77 5.69
C THR A 105 27.10 22.75 5.54
N ASP A 106 27.36 23.94 4.99
CA ASP A 106 26.35 25.00 4.79
C ASP A 106 25.19 24.59 3.88
N SER A 107 25.39 23.58 3.03
CA SER A 107 24.34 23.00 2.17
C SER A 107 23.40 22.04 2.88
N TYR A 108 23.70 21.65 4.13
CA TYR A 108 22.83 20.77 4.91
C TYR A 108 21.68 21.58 5.53
N PRO A 109 20.44 21.06 5.59
CA PRO A 109 20.00 19.79 5.04
C PRO A 109 19.56 19.94 3.56
N LEU A 110 19.81 18.91 2.73
CA LEU A 110 19.38 18.94 1.32
C LEU A 110 17.86 18.71 1.17
N ARG A 111 17.26 18.01 2.13
CA ARG A 111 15.82 17.75 2.26
C ARG A 111 15.38 17.93 3.71
N GLY A 112 14.10 18.23 3.96
CA GLY A 112 13.62 18.51 5.32
C GLY A 112 14.07 19.87 5.88
N ALA A 113 14.04 20.02 7.20
CA ALA A 113 14.41 21.24 7.90
C ALA A 113 14.71 20.96 9.38
N TYR A 114 15.52 21.79 10.01
CA TYR A 114 15.68 21.83 11.47
C TYR A 114 14.41 22.36 12.14
N LEU A 115 14.16 21.91 13.37
CA LEU A 115 13.29 22.60 14.32
C LEU A 115 14.17 23.20 15.41
N ILE A 116 14.18 24.52 15.51
CA ILE A 116 14.97 25.29 16.47
C ILE A 116 14.07 26.22 17.27
N ASP A 117 14.39 26.50 18.52
CA ASP A 117 13.61 27.38 19.38
C ASP A 117 14.52 28.33 20.16
N ASP A 118 13.96 29.48 20.52
CA ASP A 118 14.63 30.45 21.41
C ASP A 118 14.33 30.16 22.88
N LYS A 119 13.36 29.28 23.17
CA LYS A 119 12.97 28.87 24.52
C LYS A 119 13.35 27.42 24.81
N LEU A 120 13.87 27.20 26.01
CA LEU A 120 14.12 25.85 26.55
C LEU A 120 12.82 25.03 26.57
N PHE A 121 12.87 23.83 25.99
CA PHE A 121 11.75 22.90 25.84
C PHE A 121 10.54 23.52 25.09
N GLY A 122 10.80 24.35 24.07
CA GLY A 122 9.79 24.88 23.15
C GLY A 122 9.36 23.88 22.06
N THR A 123 8.40 24.28 21.24
CA THR A 123 7.80 23.44 20.18
C THR A 123 8.54 23.54 18.84
N GLY A 124 9.50 24.46 18.72
CA GLY A 124 10.36 24.60 17.55
C GLY A 124 9.75 25.40 16.40
N ARG A 125 10.58 26.19 15.75
CA ARG A 125 10.37 26.91 14.48
C ARG A 125 11.19 26.22 13.40
N ARG A 126 10.57 26.05 12.21
CA ARG A 126 11.22 25.46 11.05
C ARG A 126 12.33 26.37 10.51
N SER A 127 13.54 25.83 10.35
CA SER A 127 14.69 26.52 9.74
C SER A 127 15.46 25.60 8.81
N VAL A 128 15.96 26.14 7.69
CA VAL A 128 16.86 25.44 6.75
C VAL A 128 18.29 25.95 6.88
N GLU A 129 18.53 26.94 7.74
CA GLU A 129 19.86 27.45 8.02
C GLU A 129 20.67 26.45 8.85
N THR A 130 21.98 26.60 8.83
CA THR A 130 22.94 25.89 9.69
C THR A 130 23.56 26.85 10.69
N PRO A 131 24.18 26.34 11.78
CA PRO A 131 25.07 27.16 12.60
C PRO A 131 26.17 27.78 11.73
N LYS A 132 26.40 29.08 11.91
CA LYS A 132 27.53 29.75 11.26
C LYS A 132 28.84 29.31 11.92
N GLN A 133 29.96 29.62 11.28
CA GLN A 133 31.28 29.40 11.84
C GLN A 133 31.40 30.09 13.23
N GLY A 134 31.82 29.33 14.24
CA GLY A 134 31.90 29.78 15.64
C GLY A 134 30.59 29.68 16.44
N GLU A 135 29.50 29.21 15.83
CA GLU A 135 28.20 28.99 16.49
C GLU A 135 27.91 27.51 16.70
N VAL A 136 27.14 27.22 17.75
CA VAL A 136 26.65 25.87 18.04
C VAL A 136 25.19 25.89 18.46
N TRP A 137 24.40 24.94 17.96
CA TRP A 137 23.02 24.73 18.36
C TRP A 137 22.95 23.53 19.29
N ILE A 138 22.39 23.71 20.47
CA ILE A 138 22.38 22.67 21.50
C ILE A 138 20.95 22.26 21.85
N SER A 139 20.74 20.98 22.11
CA SER A 139 19.42 20.51 22.56
C SER A 139 19.04 21.13 23.92
N SER A 140 17.73 21.32 24.17
CA SER A 140 17.25 21.86 25.45
C SER A 140 17.72 21.03 26.66
N ARG A 141 17.87 19.71 26.49
CA ARG A 141 18.45 18.82 27.49
C ARG A 141 19.92 19.12 27.74
N LEU A 142 20.72 19.28 26.68
CA LEU A 142 22.15 19.61 26.82
C LEU A 142 22.33 20.97 27.48
N ALA A 143 21.54 21.97 27.08
CA ALA A 143 21.55 23.29 27.71
C ALA A 143 21.26 23.23 29.21
N SER A 144 20.29 22.41 29.61
CA SER A 144 19.95 22.22 31.03
C SER A 144 21.06 21.51 31.82
N LEU A 145 21.73 20.52 31.22
CA LEU A 145 22.81 19.77 31.87
C LEU A 145 24.10 20.58 32.01
N LEU A 146 24.43 21.41 31.01
CA LEU A 146 25.56 22.34 31.08
C LEU A 146 25.24 23.63 31.85
N ASN A 147 23.96 23.87 32.16
CA ASN A 147 23.45 25.09 32.79
C ASN A 147 23.75 26.37 31.99
N VAL A 148 23.56 26.30 30.67
CA VAL A 148 23.85 27.40 29.72
C VAL A 148 22.58 27.98 29.09
N LYS A 149 22.66 29.25 28.70
CA LYS A 149 21.61 30.02 28.02
C LYS A 149 22.07 30.43 26.62
N LEU A 150 21.14 30.97 25.83
CA LEU A 150 21.47 31.57 24.53
C LEU A 150 22.42 32.75 24.75
N GLY A 151 23.50 32.78 23.97
CA GLY A 151 24.59 33.76 24.05
C GLY A 151 25.78 33.31 24.90
N ASP A 152 25.65 32.24 25.69
CA ASP A 152 26.77 31.71 26.47
C ASP A 152 27.75 30.93 25.57
N GLN A 153 28.99 30.79 26.03
CA GLN A 153 30.03 30.02 25.33
C GLN A 153 30.13 28.59 25.89
N VAL A 154 30.38 27.65 24.98
CA VAL A 154 30.65 26.25 25.30
C VAL A 154 31.89 25.81 24.54
N GLU A 155 32.75 25.02 25.18
CA GLU A 155 33.98 24.52 24.57
C GLU A 155 33.78 23.08 24.06
N VAL A 156 34.24 22.85 22.83
CA VAL A 156 34.29 21.54 22.18
C VAL A 156 35.74 21.23 21.85
N GLY A 157 36.36 20.36 22.64
CA GLY A 157 37.81 20.15 22.55
C GLY A 157 38.54 21.47 22.78
N ASP A 158 39.29 21.93 21.77
CA ASP A 158 40.09 23.15 21.85
C ASP A 158 39.35 24.43 21.36
N GLN A 159 38.10 24.32 20.91
CA GLN A 159 37.36 25.47 20.33
C GLN A 159 36.20 25.96 21.20
N PRO A 160 36.16 27.27 21.53
CA PRO A 160 34.99 27.90 22.11
C PRO A 160 33.96 28.23 21.02
N LEU A 161 32.71 27.82 21.22
CA LEU A 161 31.57 28.06 20.34
C LEU A 161 30.45 28.78 21.10
N THR A 162 29.73 29.68 20.42
CA THR A 162 28.62 30.43 21.04
C THR A 162 27.29 29.74 20.81
N VAL A 163 26.49 29.60 21.87
CA VAL A 163 25.16 28.99 21.79
C VAL A 163 24.16 29.98 21.20
N THR A 164 23.68 29.75 19.97
CA THR A 164 22.77 30.70 19.29
C THR A 164 21.31 30.26 19.24
N GLN A 165 21.03 28.95 19.31
CA GLN A 165 19.68 28.38 19.22
C GLN A 165 19.54 27.08 20.03
N PHE A 166 18.33 26.78 20.50
CA PHE A 166 18.01 25.46 21.06
C PHE A 166 17.51 24.51 19.98
N LEU A 167 18.21 23.40 19.81
CA LEU A 167 17.85 22.35 18.86
C LEU A 167 16.70 21.49 19.40
N VAL A 168 15.57 21.50 18.70
CA VAL A 168 14.43 20.60 18.96
C VAL A 168 14.54 19.35 18.09
N ARG A 169 14.83 19.50 16.79
CA ARG A 169 14.96 18.39 15.83
C ARG A 169 16.00 18.66 14.75
N ASP A 170 16.81 17.63 14.45
CA ASP A 170 17.71 17.55 13.30
C ASP A 170 17.13 16.57 12.26
N PRO A 171 16.92 16.97 11.00
CA PRO A 171 16.25 16.16 9.97
C PRO A 171 17.04 14.92 9.54
N GLY A 172 18.38 14.98 9.49
CA GLY A 172 19.21 13.88 8.98
C GLY A 172 19.83 13.04 10.08
N SER A 173 19.69 13.46 11.35
CA SER A 173 19.89 12.58 12.52
C SER A 173 19.32 11.22 12.18
N SER A 174 20.11 10.15 12.35
CA SER A 174 19.57 8.79 12.36
C SER A 174 18.24 8.81 13.10
N ALA A 175 17.25 8.07 12.61
CA ALA A 175 15.95 7.89 13.28
C ALA A 175 16.09 7.39 14.73
N SER A 176 17.31 7.25 15.26
CA SER A 176 17.67 7.80 16.55
C SER A 176 17.11 9.24 16.77
N ALA A 177 15.81 9.43 17.01
CA ALA A 177 15.41 10.29 18.12
C ALA A 177 15.96 9.73 19.47
N PHE A 178 16.45 8.49 19.41
CA PHE A 178 17.14 7.63 20.37
C PHE A 178 18.56 8.04 20.80
N ALA A 179 18.97 9.33 20.74
CA ALA A 179 20.17 9.65 21.53
C ALA A 179 19.75 9.77 22.99
N ILE A 180 20.01 8.69 23.69
CA ILE A 180 20.32 8.64 25.12
C ILE A 180 21.23 9.84 25.50
N SER A 181 22.11 10.27 24.60
CA SER A 181 23.05 11.37 24.78
C SER A 181 22.51 12.76 24.36
N PRO A 182 22.72 13.81 25.16
CA PRO A 182 22.42 15.20 24.77
C PRO A 182 23.14 15.61 23.47
N ARG A 183 22.52 16.48 22.66
CA ARG A 183 22.99 16.77 21.28
C ARG A 183 23.41 18.20 21.05
N ALA A 184 24.34 18.37 20.12
CA ALA A 184 24.72 19.65 19.55
C ALA A 184 25.03 19.54 18.04
N VAL A 185 24.84 20.64 17.31
CA VAL A 185 25.18 20.78 15.89
C VAL A 185 26.07 21.99 15.72
N MET A 186 27.16 21.85 14.97
CA MET A 186 28.13 22.92 14.67
C MET A 186 28.46 22.95 13.18
N ASN A 187 29.14 24.00 12.73
CA ASN A 187 29.59 24.10 11.35
C ASN A 187 30.76 23.15 11.05
N MET A 188 30.80 22.57 9.85
CA MET A 188 31.89 21.69 9.41
C MET A 188 33.25 22.38 9.42
N ALA A 189 33.31 23.69 9.16
CA ALA A 189 34.56 24.45 9.14
C ALA A 189 35.25 24.49 10.52
N ASP A 190 34.49 24.38 11.61
CA ASP A 190 35.04 24.42 12.98
C ASP A 190 35.59 23.06 13.42
N LEU A 191 35.21 21.96 12.76
CA LEU A 191 35.55 20.60 13.18
C LEU A 191 37.05 20.36 13.29
N ALA A 192 37.82 20.78 12.29
CA ALA A 192 39.27 20.57 12.30
C ALA A 192 39.95 21.32 13.46
N ALA A 193 39.41 22.48 13.84
CA ALA A 193 39.99 23.31 14.89
C ALA A 193 39.70 22.76 16.31
N THR A 194 38.68 21.92 16.48
CA THR A 194 38.33 21.30 17.77
C THR A 194 39.31 20.23 18.26
N ASN A 195 40.13 19.65 17.37
CA ASN A 195 41.06 18.54 17.65
C ASN A 195 40.43 17.30 18.34
N VAL A 196 39.11 17.15 18.30
CA VAL A 196 38.40 16.02 18.95
C VAL A 196 38.49 14.70 18.18
N ILE A 197 38.83 14.74 16.89
CA ILE A 197 39.00 13.55 16.07
C ILE A 197 40.46 13.10 16.15
N ILE A 198 40.69 12.11 17.00
CA ILE A 198 41.99 11.45 17.20
C ILE A 198 41.93 9.96 16.83
N PRO A 199 43.07 9.27 16.61
CA PRO A 199 43.07 7.82 16.41
C PRO A 199 42.32 7.09 17.52
N GLY A 200 41.41 6.18 17.15
CA GLY A 200 40.50 5.48 18.07
C GLY A 200 39.15 6.17 18.30
N SER A 201 38.94 7.38 17.76
CA SER A 201 37.63 8.04 17.79
C SER A 201 36.63 7.31 16.91
N ARG A 202 35.43 7.08 17.43
CA ARG A 202 34.31 6.54 16.64
C ARG A 202 33.60 7.67 15.93
N VAL A 203 33.99 7.90 14.68
CA VAL A 203 33.41 8.95 13.82
C VAL A 203 32.60 8.29 12.72
N ARG A 204 31.48 8.94 12.38
CA ARG A 204 30.63 8.52 11.27
C ARG A 204 30.53 9.65 10.26
N TYR A 205 31.03 9.40 9.07
CA TYR A 205 30.96 10.30 7.95
C TYR A 205 29.74 9.97 7.09
N SER A 206 29.09 11.01 6.57
CA SER A 206 27.92 10.87 5.72
C SER A 206 28.00 11.86 4.58
N LEU A 207 27.92 11.35 3.35
CA LEU A 207 27.76 12.14 2.14
C LEU A 207 26.30 12.07 1.72
N LEU A 208 25.64 13.23 1.70
CA LEU A 208 24.24 13.40 1.33
C LEU A 208 24.17 13.86 -0.11
N LEU A 209 23.25 13.28 -0.88
CA LEU A 209 23.05 13.54 -2.29
C LEU A 209 21.58 13.89 -2.57
N ALA A 210 21.36 14.88 -3.42
CA ALA A 210 20.04 15.28 -3.86
C ALA A 210 20.06 15.75 -5.32
N GLY A 211 19.08 15.35 -6.13
CA GLY A 211 19.08 15.67 -7.56
C GLY A 211 18.02 14.94 -8.36
N ASP A 212 18.20 14.91 -9.68
CA ASP A 212 17.32 14.12 -10.55
C ASP A 212 17.53 12.62 -10.35
N ARG A 213 16.45 11.85 -10.49
CA ARG A 213 16.47 10.42 -10.23
C ARG A 213 17.43 9.67 -11.16
N ALA A 214 17.47 10.03 -12.44
CA ALA A 214 18.35 9.37 -13.39
C ALA A 214 19.84 9.55 -13.02
N SER A 215 20.21 10.75 -12.56
CA SER A 215 21.58 11.05 -12.11
C SER A 215 21.93 10.36 -10.79
N LEU A 216 20.97 10.20 -9.87
CA LEU A 216 21.17 9.45 -8.63
C LEU A 216 21.35 7.95 -8.89
N ASP A 217 20.57 7.38 -9.81
CA ASP A 217 20.66 5.97 -10.19
C ASP A 217 22.00 5.69 -10.92
N GLU A 218 22.44 6.58 -11.83
CA GLU A 218 23.76 6.49 -12.47
C GLU A 218 24.90 6.56 -11.45
N TYR A 219 24.76 7.40 -10.42
CA TYR A 219 25.74 7.50 -9.34
C TYR A 219 25.76 6.25 -8.46
N GLU A 220 24.59 5.66 -8.17
CA GLU A 220 24.44 4.41 -7.40
C GLU A 220 25.17 3.25 -8.08
N ASP A 221 24.94 3.07 -9.39
CA ASP A 221 25.59 2.03 -10.18
C ASP A 221 27.12 2.17 -10.20
N TRP A 222 27.62 3.41 -10.15
CA TRP A 222 29.05 3.71 -10.12
C TRP A 222 29.69 3.49 -8.74
N ILE A 223 29.02 3.90 -7.65
CA ILE A 223 29.60 3.87 -6.31
C ILE A 223 29.48 2.50 -5.63
N THR A 224 28.37 1.78 -5.84
CA THR A 224 28.08 0.53 -5.13
C THR A 224 29.19 -0.53 -5.25
N PRO A 225 29.84 -0.73 -6.42
CA PRO A 225 30.97 -1.65 -6.56
C PRO A 225 32.26 -1.23 -5.82
N GLN A 226 32.37 0.04 -5.41
CA GLN A 226 33.55 0.62 -4.77
C GLN A 226 33.42 0.69 -3.24
N LEU A 227 32.25 0.36 -2.69
CA LEU A 227 32.00 0.43 -1.25
C LEU A 227 32.66 -0.73 -0.50
N ASN A 228 33.35 -0.41 0.59
CA ASN A 228 33.89 -1.40 1.53
C ASN A 228 32.80 -1.93 2.50
N GLU A 229 33.12 -2.94 3.31
CA GLU A 229 32.18 -3.52 4.29
C GLU A 229 31.68 -2.53 5.35
N SER A 230 32.48 -1.52 5.70
CA SER A 230 32.12 -0.41 6.61
C SER A 230 31.23 0.65 5.95
N GLN A 231 31.07 0.61 4.63
CA GLN A 231 30.41 1.65 3.85
C GLN A 231 29.08 1.14 3.32
N ARG A 232 28.02 1.93 3.47
CA ARG A 232 26.68 1.54 3.05
C ARG A 232 26.01 2.65 2.27
N TRP A 233 25.56 2.33 1.06
CA TRP A 233 24.57 3.11 0.33
C TRP A 233 23.22 2.99 1.04
N ARG A 234 22.51 4.10 1.21
CA ARG A 234 21.22 4.15 1.86
C ARG A 234 20.24 4.96 1.01
N THR A 235 19.12 4.32 0.70
CA THR A 235 17.96 4.97 0.10
C THR A 235 16.91 5.31 1.17
N PRO A 236 16.01 6.28 0.90
CA PRO A 236 14.92 6.62 1.80
C PRO A 236 13.98 5.44 2.11
N THR A 237 13.87 4.47 1.20
CA THR A 237 12.98 3.30 1.32
C THR A 237 13.58 2.16 2.15
N GLN A 238 14.91 2.03 2.22
CA GLN A 238 15.59 0.95 2.97
C GLN A 238 15.77 1.22 4.48
N ARG A 239 15.48 2.43 4.97
CA ARG A 239 15.83 2.85 6.35
C ARG A 239 14.91 2.28 7.44
N GLY A 240 13.84 1.59 7.09
CA GLY A 240 12.96 0.92 8.06
C GLY A 240 12.28 -0.26 7.41
N GLU A 241 12.92 -1.44 7.46
CA GLU A 241 12.42 -2.69 6.85
C GLU A 241 10.93 -2.91 7.15
N ARG A 242 10.47 -2.68 8.40
CA ARG A 242 9.04 -2.83 8.76
C ARG A 242 8.10 -1.74 8.23
N ILE A 243 8.57 -0.50 8.10
CA ILE A 243 7.76 0.60 7.50
C ILE A 243 7.71 0.41 5.99
N GLY A 244 8.84 0.04 5.39
CA GLY A 244 8.95 -0.34 3.99
C GLY A 244 7.99 -1.47 3.65
N ASP A 245 7.89 -2.51 4.48
CA ASP A 245 6.95 -3.63 4.28
C ASP A 245 5.49 -3.19 4.35
N THR A 246 5.13 -2.37 5.34
CA THR A 246 3.76 -1.85 5.49
C THR A 246 3.34 -1.02 4.27
N ILE A 247 4.29 -0.25 3.73
CA ILE A 247 4.07 0.62 2.57
C ILE A 247 4.11 -0.19 1.27
N GLY A 248 4.95 -1.21 1.17
CA GLY A 248 4.94 -2.16 0.06
C GLY A 248 3.63 -2.94 -0.02
N ARG A 249 3.03 -3.28 1.13
CA ARG A 249 1.68 -3.88 1.20
C ARG A 249 0.61 -2.90 0.68
N ALA A 250 0.71 -1.63 1.07
CA ALA A 250 -0.18 -0.57 0.60
C ALA A 250 -0.08 -0.33 -0.92
N GLU A 251 1.14 -0.30 -1.43
CA GLU A 251 1.43 -0.19 -2.87
C GLU A 251 0.85 -1.40 -3.62
N SER A 252 1.10 -2.61 -3.12
CA SER A 252 0.54 -3.84 -3.69
C SER A 252 -0.99 -3.82 -3.73
N PHE A 253 -1.65 -3.27 -2.71
CA PHE A 253 -3.10 -3.07 -2.70
C PHE A 253 -3.57 -2.09 -3.78
N LEU A 254 -2.87 -0.96 -3.93
CA LEU A 254 -3.21 0.03 -4.94
C LEU A 254 -3.01 -0.51 -6.35
N LEU A 255 -1.94 -1.28 -6.56
CA LEU A 255 -1.70 -2.01 -7.81
C LEU A 255 -2.81 -3.03 -8.07
N LEU A 256 -3.23 -3.78 -7.05
CA LEU A 256 -4.36 -4.71 -7.14
C LEU A 256 -5.66 -3.99 -7.53
N ALA A 257 -6.01 -2.90 -6.86
CA ALA A 257 -7.19 -2.09 -7.17
C ALA A 257 -7.17 -1.58 -8.63
N GLY A 258 -5.98 -1.17 -9.10
CA GLY A 258 -5.79 -0.73 -10.48
C GLY A 258 -5.89 -1.85 -11.52
N THR A 259 -5.31 -3.03 -11.28
CA THR A 259 -5.48 -4.19 -12.18
C THR A 259 -6.95 -4.63 -12.28
N LEU A 260 -7.71 -4.51 -11.19
CA LEU A 260 -9.13 -4.79 -11.20
C LEU A 260 -9.93 -3.72 -11.96
N ALA A 261 -9.56 -2.44 -11.86
CA ALA A 261 -10.11 -1.38 -12.69
C ALA A 261 -9.82 -1.62 -14.20
N VAL A 262 -8.66 -2.19 -14.53
CA VAL A 262 -8.30 -2.61 -15.89
C VAL A 262 -9.22 -3.74 -16.37
N VAL A 263 -9.49 -4.77 -15.56
CA VAL A 263 -10.47 -5.84 -15.89
C VAL A 263 -11.83 -5.24 -16.19
N MET A 264 -12.30 -4.36 -15.30
CA MET A 264 -13.59 -3.69 -15.41
C MET A 264 -13.70 -2.88 -16.70
N SER A 265 -12.64 -2.19 -17.08
CA SER A 265 -12.52 -1.45 -18.33
C SER A 265 -12.66 -2.37 -19.55
N GLY A 266 -11.96 -3.52 -19.54
CA GLY A 266 -12.06 -4.52 -20.60
C GLY A 266 -13.47 -5.08 -20.75
N VAL A 267 -14.11 -5.44 -19.64
CA VAL A 267 -15.50 -5.93 -19.60
C VAL A 267 -16.48 -4.88 -20.13
N ALA A 268 -16.34 -3.62 -19.71
CA ALA A 268 -17.16 -2.51 -20.18
C ALA A 268 -17.03 -2.32 -21.71
N MET A 269 -15.80 -2.39 -22.23
CA MET A 269 -15.53 -2.28 -23.65
C MET A 269 -16.12 -3.44 -24.45
N ALA A 270 -15.99 -4.68 -23.94
CA ALA A 270 -16.57 -5.87 -24.56
C ALA A 270 -18.10 -5.76 -24.69
N LEU A 271 -18.78 -5.33 -23.61
CA LEU A 271 -20.23 -5.09 -23.60
C LEU A 271 -20.65 -4.03 -24.61
N ALA A 272 -19.98 -2.88 -24.59
CA ALA A 272 -20.31 -1.76 -25.47
C ALA A 272 -20.06 -2.12 -26.95
N SER A 273 -18.96 -2.81 -27.23
CA SER A 273 -18.63 -3.25 -28.59
C SER A 273 -19.59 -4.31 -29.12
N SER A 274 -19.95 -5.31 -28.30
CA SER A 274 -20.93 -6.34 -28.69
C SER A 274 -22.28 -5.71 -29.06
N ARG A 275 -22.74 -4.74 -28.27
CA ARG A 275 -23.97 -3.99 -28.57
C ARG A 275 -23.85 -3.17 -29.85
N PHE A 276 -22.74 -2.47 -30.05
CA PHE A 276 -22.47 -1.70 -31.26
C PHE A 276 -22.55 -2.60 -32.49
N VAL A 277 -21.84 -3.73 -32.49
CA VAL A 277 -21.86 -4.68 -33.61
C VAL A 277 -23.27 -5.17 -33.90
N LYS A 278 -24.01 -5.64 -32.88
CA LYS A 278 -25.40 -6.13 -33.04
C LYS A 278 -26.32 -5.10 -33.72
N ARG A 279 -26.23 -3.82 -33.32
CA ARG A 279 -27.10 -2.76 -33.88
C ARG A 279 -26.71 -2.37 -35.31
N HIS A 280 -25.45 -2.52 -35.70
CA HIS A 280 -24.97 -2.16 -37.03
C HIS A 280 -24.99 -3.32 -38.05
N LEU A 281 -25.33 -4.56 -37.64
CA LEU A 281 -25.39 -5.72 -38.56
C LEU A 281 -26.28 -5.44 -39.79
N MET A 282 -27.52 -5.00 -39.56
CA MET A 282 -28.49 -4.76 -40.64
C MET A 282 -28.04 -3.59 -41.54
N GLN A 283 -27.51 -2.52 -40.95
CA GLN A 283 -27.03 -1.36 -41.70
C GLN A 283 -25.89 -1.73 -42.65
N VAL A 284 -24.95 -2.55 -42.19
CA VAL A 284 -23.82 -3.00 -43.01
C VAL A 284 -24.27 -3.96 -44.11
N ALA A 285 -25.22 -4.84 -43.80
CA ALA A 285 -25.79 -5.74 -44.80
C ALA A 285 -26.48 -4.95 -45.93
N ILE A 286 -27.24 -3.91 -45.62
CA ILE A 286 -27.86 -2.99 -46.60
C ILE A 286 -26.78 -2.27 -47.44
N LEU A 287 -25.74 -1.72 -46.80
CA LEU A 287 -24.65 -1.06 -47.53
C LEU A 287 -23.94 -2.00 -48.51
N LYS A 288 -23.76 -3.28 -48.14
CA LYS A 288 -23.20 -4.28 -49.05
C LYS A 288 -24.13 -4.62 -50.21
N THR A 289 -25.45 -4.71 -49.98
CA THR A 289 -26.42 -4.89 -51.08
C THR A 289 -26.44 -3.72 -52.05
N LEU A 290 -26.09 -2.51 -51.58
CA LEU A 290 -25.93 -1.30 -52.39
C LEU A 290 -24.54 -1.18 -53.05
N GLY A 291 -23.67 -2.18 -52.93
CA GLY A 291 -22.36 -2.24 -53.61
C GLY A 291 -21.14 -1.82 -52.77
N ALA A 292 -21.28 -1.60 -51.46
CA ALA A 292 -20.13 -1.27 -50.62
C ALA A 292 -19.15 -2.44 -50.47
N THR A 293 -17.86 -2.21 -50.76
CA THR A 293 -16.82 -3.25 -50.64
C THR A 293 -16.35 -3.45 -49.19
N PRO A 294 -15.87 -4.65 -48.80
CA PRO A 294 -15.34 -4.90 -47.46
C PRO A 294 -14.18 -3.97 -47.07
N LYS A 295 -13.33 -3.59 -48.03
CA LYS A 295 -12.22 -2.63 -47.81
C LYS A 295 -12.74 -1.22 -47.49
N GLN A 296 -13.79 -0.76 -48.17
CA GLN A 296 -14.41 0.54 -47.89
C GLN A 296 -15.08 0.56 -46.51
N LEU A 297 -15.82 -0.50 -46.17
CA LEU A 297 -16.43 -0.67 -44.85
C LEU A 297 -15.38 -0.72 -43.74
N GLY A 298 -14.30 -1.48 -43.94
CA GLY A 298 -13.18 -1.55 -43.00
C GLY A 298 -12.52 -0.21 -42.74
N ARG A 299 -12.24 0.58 -43.79
CA ARG A 299 -11.70 1.95 -43.65
C ARG A 299 -12.66 2.88 -42.92
N LEU A 300 -13.97 2.78 -43.19
CA LEU A 300 -14.99 3.60 -42.55
C LEU A 300 -15.06 3.34 -41.04
N PHE A 301 -15.18 2.07 -40.66
CA PHE A 301 -15.25 1.67 -39.26
C PHE A 301 -13.95 1.91 -38.50
N PHE A 302 -12.79 1.71 -39.14
CA PHE A 302 -11.50 2.05 -38.56
C PHE A 302 -11.40 3.55 -38.26
N LEU A 303 -11.80 4.41 -39.19
CA LEU A 303 -11.81 5.86 -38.98
C LEU A 303 -12.74 6.25 -37.83
N GLN A 304 -13.92 5.63 -37.74
CA GLN A 304 -14.89 5.87 -36.68
C GLN A 304 -14.33 5.46 -35.30
N LEU A 305 -13.70 4.28 -35.20
CA LEU A 305 -13.02 3.84 -33.99
C LEU A 305 -11.85 4.75 -33.61
N PHE A 306 -11.07 5.19 -34.58
CA PHE A 306 -9.95 6.10 -34.34
C PHE A 306 -10.42 7.45 -33.78
N LEU A 307 -11.47 8.05 -34.37
CA LEU A 307 -12.06 9.29 -33.88
C LEU A 307 -12.68 9.13 -32.49
N LEU A 308 -13.37 8.02 -32.24
CA LEU A 308 -13.87 7.69 -30.91
C LEU A 308 -12.75 7.51 -29.90
N PHE A 309 -11.65 6.86 -30.30
CA PHE A 309 -10.49 6.69 -29.45
C PHE A 309 -9.89 8.02 -29.05
N VAL A 310 -9.63 8.91 -30.01
CA VAL A 310 -9.07 10.25 -29.74
C VAL A 310 -10.01 11.06 -28.83
N ALA A 311 -11.31 11.09 -29.14
CA ALA A 311 -12.28 11.84 -28.34
C ALA A 311 -12.45 11.24 -26.92
N GLY A 312 -12.58 9.93 -26.82
CA GLY A 312 -12.77 9.23 -25.54
C GLY A 312 -11.51 9.22 -24.68
N ALA A 313 -10.32 9.15 -25.29
CA ALA A 313 -9.05 9.32 -24.58
C ALA A 313 -8.90 10.75 -24.08
N ALA A 314 -9.16 11.78 -24.90
CA ALA A 314 -9.06 13.17 -24.46
C ALA A 314 -10.03 13.49 -23.30
N ILE A 315 -11.30 13.09 -23.44
CA ILE A 315 -12.31 13.29 -22.38
C ILE A 315 -11.98 12.44 -21.15
N GLY A 316 -11.58 11.19 -21.35
CA GLY A 316 -11.22 10.26 -20.28
C GLY A 316 -10.01 10.74 -19.47
N LEU A 317 -8.94 11.20 -20.14
CA LEU A 317 -7.77 11.78 -19.49
C LEU A 317 -8.15 13.05 -18.71
N GLY A 318 -8.96 13.94 -19.28
CA GLY A 318 -9.42 15.15 -18.61
C GLY A 318 -10.25 14.85 -17.36
N ILE A 319 -11.18 13.90 -17.44
CA ILE A 319 -11.98 13.45 -16.29
C ILE A 319 -11.08 12.75 -15.26
N GLY A 320 -10.17 11.87 -15.69
CA GLY A 320 -9.25 11.18 -14.80
C GLY A 320 -8.33 12.13 -14.03
N TRP A 321 -7.82 13.17 -14.72
CA TRP A 321 -7.08 14.26 -14.10
C TRP A 321 -7.94 15.04 -13.10
N GLY A 322 -9.18 15.37 -13.46
CA GLY A 322 -10.09 16.08 -12.55
C GLY A 322 -10.42 15.28 -11.30
N ILE A 323 -10.67 13.96 -11.43
CA ILE A 323 -10.98 13.08 -10.29
C ILE A 323 -9.79 13.01 -9.33
N GLN A 324 -8.55 12.82 -9.83
CA GLN A 324 -7.41 12.75 -8.93
C GLN A 324 -7.17 14.08 -8.18
N GLU A 325 -7.42 15.24 -8.79
CA GLU A 325 -7.32 16.53 -8.09
C GLU A 325 -8.38 16.69 -7.01
N ILE A 326 -9.61 16.25 -7.27
CA ILE A 326 -10.66 16.23 -6.26
C ILE A 326 -10.23 15.34 -5.08
N ILE A 327 -9.69 14.15 -5.35
CA ILE A 327 -9.19 13.26 -4.30
C ILE A 327 -8.05 13.93 -3.52
N ALA A 328 -7.09 14.54 -4.22
CA ALA A 328 -5.95 15.20 -3.59
C ALA A 328 -6.35 16.41 -2.73
N SER A 329 -7.31 17.23 -3.19
CA SER A 329 -7.84 18.35 -2.42
C SER A 329 -8.66 17.91 -1.19
N LEU A 330 -9.37 16.79 -1.28
CA LEU A 330 -10.04 16.20 -0.12
C LEU A 330 -9.04 15.66 0.92
N LEU A 331 -7.86 15.23 0.48
CA LEU A 331 -6.78 14.76 1.36
C LEU A 331 -5.89 15.89 1.90
N SER A 332 -5.75 17.02 1.19
CA SER A 332 -4.83 18.09 1.59
C SER A 332 -5.17 18.72 2.94
N GLY A 333 -6.46 18.74 3.33
CA GLY A 333 -6.90 19.21 4.65
C GLY A 333 -6.47 18.29 5.81
N LEU A 334 -5.99 17.08 5.52
CA LEU A 334 -5.49 16.11 6.50
C LEU A 334 -3.96 15.98 6.47
N MET A 335 -3.28 16.76 5.62
CA MET A 335 -1.85 16.69 5.40
C MET A 335 -1.14 17.95 5.90
N SER A 336 0.02 17.76 6.52
CA SER A 336 0.94 18.83 6.90
C SER A 336 1.76 19.35 5.71
N THR A 337 1.78 18.61 4.59
CA THR A 337 2.50 18.91 3.34
C THR A 337 1.59 18.68 2.13
N ALA A 338 1.69 19.53 1.11
CA ALA A 338 0.90 19.36 -0.12
C ALA A 338 1.35 18.09 -0.89
N LEU A 339 0.38 17.31 -1.38
CA LEU A 339 0.63 16.20 -2.28
C LEU A 339 1.45 16.68 -3.49
N PRO A 340 2.53 15.98 -3.88
CA PRO A 340 3.28 16.31 -5.09
C PRO A 340 2.38 16.29 -6.33
N GLU A 341 2.76 17.06 -7.34
CA GLU A 341 2.12 16.95 -8.65
C GLU A 341 2.39 15.56 -9.26
N PRO A 342 1.44 15.00 -10.03
CA PRO A 342 1.59 13.67 -10.60
C PRO A 342 2.55 13.73 -11.78
N SER A 343 3.30 12.66 -12.02
CA SER A 343 4.15 12.57 -13.19
C SER A 343 3.30 12.56 -14.45
N ILE A 344 3.46 13.57 -15.31
CA ILE A 344 2.78 13.66 -16.63
C ILE A 344 3.06 12.40 -17.45
N GLY A 345 4.22 11.77 -17.25
CA GLY A 345 4.57 10.47 -17.82
C GLY A 345 3.47 9.42 -17.62
N ARG A 346 2.88 9.30 -16.43
CA ARG A 346 1.87 8.26 -16.12
C ARG A 346 0.58 8.37 -16.94
N LEU A 347 0.32 9.50 -17.62
CA LEU A 347 -0.84 9.63 -18.51
C LEU A 347 -0.82 8.63 -19.68
N TRP A 348 0.37 8.17 -20.10
CA TRP A 348 0.49 7.19 -21.18
C TRP A 348 -0.24 5.88 -20.84
N LEU A 349 -0.29 5.47 -19.57
CA LEU A 349 -1.00 4.26 -19.12
C LEU A 349 -2.50 4.35 -19.41
N GLY A 350 -3.11 5.53 -19.23
CA GLY A 350 -4.51 5.76 -19.57
C GLY A 350 -4.77 5.64 -21.07
N VAL A 351 -3.91 6.24 -21.88
CA VAL A 351 -3.98 6.15 -23.35
C VAL A 351 -3.78 4.70 -23.81
N ALA A 352 -2.79 4.00 -23.27
CA ALA A 352 -2.52 2.60 -23.56
C ALA A 352 -3.71 1.71 -23.17
N THR A 353 -4.34 1.95 -22.03
CA THR A 353 -5.56 1.26 -21.59
C THR A 353 -6.70 1.43 -22.58
N GLY A 354 -6.98 2.67 -22.99
CA GLY A 354 -8.02 2.94 -23.99
C GLY A 354 -7.71 2.27 -25.33
N PHE A 355 -6.46 2.33 -25.77
CA PHE A 355 -6.02 1.79 -27.05
C PHE A 355 -6.07 0.26 -27.06
N ILE A 356 -5.46 -0.38 -26.06
CA ILE A 356 -5.43 -1.84 -25.91
C ILE A 356 -6.85 -2.36 -25.73
N SER A 357 -7.69 -1.72 -24.91
CA SER A 357 -9.09 -2.14 -24.74
C SER A 357 -9.87 -2.05 -26.06
N MET A 358 -9.68 -0.98 -26.83
CA MET A 358 -10.30 -0.81 -28.14
C MET A 358 -9.83 -1.89 -29.13
N VAL A 359 -8.53 -2.17 -29.18
CA VAL A 359 -7.96 -3.18 -30.07
C VAL A 359 -8.37 -4.60 -29.65
N ALA A 360 -8.28 -4.92 -28.37
CA ALA A 360 -8.53 -6.26 -27.83
C ALA A 360 -10.02 -6.64 -27.90
N PHE A 361 -10.92 -5.71 -27.57
CA PHE A 361 -12.35 -6.01 -27.46
C PHE A 361 -13.17 -5.53 -28.64
N CYS A 362 -12.80 -4.44 -29.33
CA CYS A 362 -13.61 -3.90 -30.42
C CYS A 362 -13.19 -4.39 -31.81
N LEU A 363 -11.90 -4.55 -32.07
CA LEU A 363 -11.39 -4.86 -33.42
C LEU A 363 -11.78 -6.29 -33.89
N PRO A 364 -11.70 -7.34 -33.04
CA PRO A 364 -12.18 -8.67 -33.40
C PRO A 364 -13.68 -8.71 -33.71
N LEU A 365 -14.49 -8.04 -32.89
CA LEU A 365 -15.94 -7.95 -33.09
C LEU A 365 -16.29 -7.16 -34.37
N MET A 366 -15.56 -6.09 -34.67
CA MET A 366 -15.72 -5.32 -35.91
C MET A 366 -15.38 -6.16 -37.16
N SER A 367 -14.38 -7.05 -37.08
CA SER A 367 -14.06 -7.94 -38.19
C SER A 367 -15.22 -8.86 -38.59
N HIS A 368 -16.11 -9.18 -37.64
CA HIS A 368 -17.34 -9.94 -37.90
C HIS A 368 -18.35 -9.12 -38.71
N LEU A 369 -18.51 -7.86 -38.36
CA LEU A 369 -19.38 -6.93 -39.07
C LEU A 369 -18.97 -6.80 -40.55
N ILE A 370 -17.68 -6.73 -40.82
CA ILE A 370 -17.14 -6.61 -42.19
C ILE A 370 -17.29 -7.90 -43.00
N LYS A 371 -17.39 -9.07 -42.35
CA LYS A 371 -17.52 -10.38 -43.02
C LYS A 371 -18.96 -10.83 -43.26
N ILE A 372 -19.96 -10.09 -42.77
CA ILE A 372 -21.37 -10.51 -42.88
C ILE A 372 -21.86 -10.63 -44.33
N SER A 373 -22.65 -11.66 -44.64
CA SER A 373 -23.19 -11.85 -45.98
C SER A 373 -24.34 -10.86 -46.27
N PRO A 374 -24.45 -10.31 -47.49
CA PRO A 374 -25.63 -9.54 -47.92
C PRO A 374 -26.96 -10.31 -47.78
N LEU A 375 -26.92 -11.65 -47.81
CA LEU A 375 -28.09 -12.52 -47.61
C LEU A 375 -28.75 -12.35 -46.24
N SER A 376 -28.03 -11.81 -45.25
CA SER A 376 -28.54 -11.57 -43.89
C SER A 376 -29.68 -10.52 -43.86
N VAL A 377 -29.83 -9.70 -44.92
CA VAL A 377 -30.97 -8.79 -45.10
C VAL A 377 -32.27 -9.59 -45.37
N LEU A 378 -32.15 -10.69 -46.11
CA LEU A 378 -33.28 -11.55 -46.51
C LEU A 378 -33.57 -12.65 -45.49
N GLN A 379 -32.55 -13.09 -44.75
CA GLN A 379 -32.67 -14.06 -43.66
C GLN A 379 -32.03 -13.53 -42.37
N PRO A 380 -32.77 -12.75 -41.56
CA PRO A 380 -32.28 -12.23 -40.27
C PRO A 380 -31.86 -13.33 -39.26
N ASN A 381 -32.32 -14.57 -39.45
CA ASN A 381 -32.13 -15.70 -38.53
C ASN A 381 -31.06 -16.73 -38.98
N ALA A 382 -30.30 -16.46 -40.04
CA ALA A 382 -29.23 -17.38 -40.45
C ALA A 382 -28.13 -17.44 -39.39
N LYS A 383 -27.94 -18.60 -38.75
CA LYS A 383 -26.87 -18.82 -37.76
C LYS A 383 -25.53 -18.74 -38.48
N ILE A 384 -24.69 -17.79 -38.06
CA ILE A 384 -23.34 -17.68 -38.62
C ILE A 384 -22.38 -18.39 -37.66
N GLU A 385 -21.81 -19.51 -38.10
CA GLU A 385 -20.75 -20.21 -37.38
C GLU A 385 -19.42 -19.51 -37.62
N PHE A 386 -18.83 -18.98 -36.55
CA PHE A 386 -17.51 -18.35 -36.58
C PHE A 386 -16.60 -18.98 -35.53
N ASN A 387 -15.28 -18.87 -35.74
CA ASN A 387 -14.28 -19.26 -34.76
C ASN A 387 -14.25 -18.26 -33.59
N SER A 388 -15.24 -18.35 -32.70
CA SER A 388 -15.38 -17.49 -31.52
C SER A 388 -14.17 -17.57 -30.59
N PHE A 389 -13.41 -18.68 -30.62
CA PHE A 389 -12.22 -18.88 -29.81
C PHE A 389 -11.14 -17.81 -30.06
N ALA A 390 -10.86 -17.47 -31.32
CA ALA A 390 -9.84 -16.48 -31.67
C ALA A 390 -10.15 -15.07 -31.13
N ILE A 391 -11.43 -14.70 -31.03
CA ILE A 391 -11.87 -13.42 -30.49
C ILE A 391 -11.61 -13.35 -28.99
N TYR A 392 -12.02 -14.39 -28.27
CA TYR A 392 -11.82 -14.47 -26.82
C TYR A 392 -10.33 -14.57 -26.47
N ALA A 393 -9.53 -15.27 -27.27
CA ALA A 393 -8.08 -15.34 -27.10
C ALA A 393 -7.41 -13.96 -27.25
N ILE A 394 -7.78 -13.17 -28.27
CA ILE A 394 -7.24 -11.82 -28.46
C ILE A 394 -7.66 -10.89 -27.30
N GLY A 395 -8.92 -10.95 -26.87
CA GLY A 395 -9.40 -10.20 -25.71
C GLY A 395 -8.64 -10.54 -24.42
N PHE A 396 -8.40 -11.84 -24.20
CA PHE A 396 -7.66 -12.36 -23.06
C PHE A 396 -6.19 -11.92 -23.07
N VAL A 397 -5.49 -12.07 -24.20
CA VAL A 397 -4.10 -11.62 -24.35
C VAL A 397 -3.99 -10.11 -24.17
N GLY A 398 -4.94 -9.34 -24.72
CA GLY A 398 -4.97 -7.89 -24.55
C GLY A 398 -5.19 -7.47 -23.10
N MET A 399 -6.09 -8.13 -22.38
CA MET A 399 -6.33 -7.88 -20.95
C MET A 399 -5.11 -8.24 -20.10
N PHE A 400 -4.51 -9.42 -20.33
CA PHE A 400 -3.30 -9.86 -19.62
C PHE A 400 -2.12 -8.92 -19.87
N GLY A 401 -1.89 -8.55 -21.13
CA GLY A 401 -0.83 -7.60 -21.49
C GLY A 401 -1.02 -6.24 -20.80
N LEU A 402 -2.26 -5.76 -20.70
CA LEU A 402 -2.57 -4.51 -20.00
C LEU A 402 -2.33 -4.60 -18.49
N MET A 403 -2.64 -5.74 -17.86
CA MET A 403 -2.31 -5.97 -16.45
C MET A 403 -0.80 -6.00 -16.20
N CYS A 404 -0.02 -6.65 -17.09
CA CYS A 404 1.45 -6.67 -17.00
C CYS A 404 2.04 -5.26 -17.14
N LEU A 405 1.53 -4.45 -18.08
CA LEU A 405 1.94 -3.06 -18.24
C LEU A 405 1.60 -2.21 -17.00
N TYR A 406 0.45 -2.46 -16.37
CA TYR A 406 0.04 -1.72 -15.19
C TYR A 406 0.85 -2.09 -13.93
N THR A 407 1.14 -3.37 -13.74
CA THR A 407 1.81 -3.88 -12.53
C THR A 407 3.34 -3.87 -12.62
N ASN A 408 3.90 -3.64 -13.82
CA ASN A 408 5.33 -3.72 -14.09
C ASN A 408 5.96 -5.08 -13.67
N GLY A 409 5.18 -6.17 -13.79
CA GLY A 409 5.57 -7.51 -13.37
C GLY A 409 4.57 -8.58 -13.82
N PHE A 410 4.96 -9.86 -13.75
CA PHE A 410 4.15 -10.99 -14.26
C PHE A 410 3.41 -11.78 -13.18
N LEU A 411 3.86 -11.72 -11.92
CA LEU A 411 3.32 -12.55 -10.84
C LEU A 411 1.86 -12.19 -10.53
N LEU A 412 1.57 -10.92 -10.17
CA LEU A 412 0.22 -10.48 -9.85
C LEU A 412 -0.77 -10.66 -11.02
N PRO A 413 -0.44 -10.28 -12.28
CA PRO A 413 -1.32 -10.55 -13.42
C PRO A 413 -1.61 -12.02 -13.64
N SER A 414 -0.63 -12.91 -13.41
CA SER A 414 -0.81 -14.35 -13.58
C SER A 414 -1.79 -14.92 -12.55
N ILE A 415 -1.65 -14.55 -11.27
CA ILE A 415 -2.55 -14.95 -10.19
C ILE A 415 -3.98 -14.45 -10.49
N MET A 416 -4.12 -13.17 -10.86
CA MET A 416 -5.42 -12.58 -11.21
C MET A 416 -6.07 -13.28 -12.41
N THR A 417 -5.27 -13.64 -13.41
CA THR A 417 -5.76 -14.31 -14.60
C THR A 417 -6.24 -15.72 -14.30
N VAL A 418 -5.50 -16.48 -13.49
CA VAL A 418 -5.91 -17.81 -13.01
C VAL A 418 -7.20 -17.71 -12.20
N ALA A 419 -7.32 -16.72 -11.31
CA ALA A 419 -8.53 -16.48 -10.53
C ALA A 419 -9.75 -16.18 -11.42
N ILE A 420 -9.61 -15.27 -12.40
CA ILE A 420 -10.68 -14.96 -13.36
C ILE A 420 -11.08 -16.19 -14.18
N LEU A 421 -10.10 -17.00 -14.61
CA LEU A 421 -10.37 -18.23 -15.35
C LEU A 421 -11.13 -19.25 -14.48
N GLY A 422 -10.70 -19.42 -13.22
CA GLY A 422 -11.38 -20.27 -12.24
C GLY A 422 -12.83 -19.85 -12.02
N ILE A 423 -13.09 -18.54 -11.90
CA ILE A 423 -14.45 -18.00 -11.77
C ILE A 423 -15.27 -18.22 -13.03
N ALA A 424 -14.69 -18.01 -14.22
CA ALA A 424 -15.38 -18.26 -15.48
C ALA A 424 -15.79 -19.74 -15.60
N LEU A 425 -14.93 -20.67 -15.17
CA LEU A 425 -15.26 -22.10 -15.09
C LEU A 425 -16.39 -22.37 -14.08
N LEU A 426 -16.36 -21.74 -12.91
CA LEU A 426 -17.38 -21.88 -11.88
C LEU A 426 -18.75 -21.35 -12.35
N VAL A 427 -18.76 -20.18 -12.99
CA VAL A 427 -19.94 -19.62 -13.67
C VAL A 427 -20.45 -20.58 -14.75
N GLY A 428 -19.55 -21.15 -15.55
CA GLY A 428 -19.89 -22.16 -16.55
C GLY A 428 -20.51 -23.42 -15.95
N ALA A 429 -19.94 -23.93 -14.85
CA ALA A 429 -20.45 -25.09 -14.12
C ALA A 429 -21.83 -24.84 -13.52
N ILE A 430 -22.08 -23.65 -12.97
CA ILE A 430 -23.41 -23.25 -12.48
C ILE A 430 -24.39 -23.11 -13.65
N GLY A 431 -23.94 -22.59 -14.80
CA GLY A 431 -24.70 -22.60 -16.03
C GLY A 431 -25.13 -24.01 -16.44
N TRP A 432 -24.21 -24.97 -16.38
CA TRP A 432 -24.49 -26.37 -16.66
C TRP A 432 -25.44 -27.01 -15.63
N LEU A 433 -25.30 -26.68 -14.35
CA LEU A 433 -26.19 -27.13 -13.28
C LEU A 433 -27.62 -26.57 -13.49
N ALA A 434 -27.73 -25.27 -13.80
CA ALA A 434 -28.98 -24.61 -14.14
C ALA A 434 -29.60 -25.19 -15.41
N PHE A 435 -28.78 -25.60 -16.39
CA PHE A 435 -29.24 -26.32 -17.58
C PHE A 435 -29.89 -27.67 -17.21
N LYS A 436 -29.27 -28.44 -16.31
CA LYS A 436 -29.78 -29.74 -15.86
C LYS A 436 -31.06 -29.62 -15.01
N LEU A 437 -31.11 -28.66 -14.10
CA LEU A 437 -32.25 -28.42 -13.20
C LEU A 437 -33.43 -27.74 -13.90
N GLY A 438 -33.15 -26.78 -14.79
CA GLY A 438 -34.15 -26.01 -15.51
C GLY A 438 -35.04 -26.84 -16.43
N ARG A 439 -34.48 -27.90 -17.04
CA ARG A 439 -35.24 -28.85 -17.89
C ARG A 439 -36.32 -29.62 -17.13
N SER A 440 -36.14 -29.84 -15.82
CA SER A 440 -37.11 -30.52 -14.95
C SER A 440 -38.25 -29.57 -14.53
N LEU A 441 -37.90 -28.33 -14.18
CA LEU A 441 -38.82 -27.33 -13.60
C LEU A 441 -39.66 -26.54 -14.63
N THR A 442 -39.40 -26.70 -15.93
CA THR A 442 -40.05 -25.94 -17.01
C THR A 442 -41.30 -26.59 -17.61
N SER A 443 -41.63 -27.84 -17.24
CA SER A 443 -42.85 -28.49 -17.72
C SER A 443 -44.09 -27.97 -16.96
N GLY A 444 -44.81 -27.01 -17.55
CA GLY A 444 -46.11 -26.53 -17.04
C GLY A 444 -46.09 -25.23 -16.20
N ALA A 445 -45.17 -24.30 -16.47
CA ALA A 445 -45.02 -23.06 -15.69
C ALA A 445 -46.25 -22.13 -15.77
N THR A 446 -46.89 -21.86 -14.62
CA THR A 446 -48.05 -20.93 -14.49
C THR A 446 -47.80 -19.77 -13.51
N SER A 447 -46.77 -19.85 -12.66
CA SER A 447 -46.44 -18.84 -11.64
C SER A 447 -45.22 -17.98 -12.02
N GLY A 448 -45.17 -16.73 -11.54
CA GLY A 448 -44.12 -15.76 -11.87
C GLY A 448 -42.71 -16.21 -11.48
N TRP A 449 -42.57 -17.00 -10.41
CA TRP A 449 -41.30 -17.63 -10.02
C TRP A 449 -40.82 -18.68 -11.03
N GLN A 450 -41.73 -19.52 -11.53
CA GLN A 450 -41.41 -20.53 -12.53
C GLN A 450 -41.00 -19.88 -13.85
N ILE A 451 -41.69 -18.79 -14.24
CA ILE A 451 -41.37 -18.01 -15.44
C ILE A 451 -39.99 -17.33 -15.33
N GLY A 452 -39.67 -16.76 -14.16
CA GLY A 452 -38.36 -16.11 -13.91
C GLY A 452 -37.19 -17.10 -13.88
N LEU A 453 -37.37 -18.31 -13.35
CA LEU A 453 -36.33 -19.35 -13.43
C LEU A 453 -36.22 -19.95 -14.84
N ALA A 454 -37.34 -20.08 -15.54
CA ALA A 454 -37.36 -20.56 -16.92
C ALA A 454 -36.65 -19.60 -17.88
N SER A 455 -36.72 -18.28 -17.64
CA SER A 455 -36.01 -17.29 -18.46
C SER A 455 -34.49 -17.39 -18.31
N LEU A 456 -33.99 -17.79 -17.14
CA LEU A 456 -32.55 -18.08 -16.92
C LEU A 456 -32.06 -19.16 -17.88
N TYR A 457 -32.83 -20.24 -18.02
CA TYR A 457 -32.54 -21.36 -18.91
C TYR A 457 -32.67 -20.99 -20.40
N ARG A 458 -33.79 -20.34 -20.79
CA ARG A 458 -34.04 -19.98 -22.20
C ARG A 458 -32.95 -19.06 -22.77
N ARG A 459 -32.32 -18.25 -21.92
CA ARG A 459 -31.27 -17.28 -22.29
C ARG A 459 -29.93 -17.57 -21.61
N LEU A 460 -29.53 -18.85 -21.61
CA LEU A 460 -28.33 -19.30 -20.91
C LEU A 460 -27.06 -18.51 -21.29
N VAL A 461 -26.79 -18.28 -22.57
CA VAL A 461 -25.55 -17.59 -23.01
C VAL A 461 -25.53 -16.09 -22.60
N PRO A 462 -26.56 -15.26 -22.90
CA PRO A 462 -26.60 -13.88 -22.42
C PRO A 462 -26.59 -13.76 -20.88
N ASN A 463 -27.32 -14.65 -20.18
CA ASN A 463 -27.40 -14.63 -18.72
C ASN A 463 -26.10 -15.08 -18.07
N LEU A 464 -25.36 -16.03 -18.64
CA LEU A 464 -24.03 -16.41 -18.15
C LEU A 464 -23.02 -15.28 -18.31
N PHE A 465 -23.06 -14.58 -19.44
CA PHE A 465 -22.21 -13.40 -19.63
C PHE A 465 -22.55 -12.32 -18.60
N GLN A 466 -23.84 -12.03 -18.39
CA GLN A 466 -24.30 -11.08 -17.39
C GLN A 466 -23.93 -11.52 -15.96
N LEU A 467 -24.06 -12.81 -15.64
CA LEU A 467 -23.65 -13.42 -14.37
C LEU A 467 -22.15 -13.24 -14.13
N LEU A 468 -21.31 -13.48 -15.14
CA LEU A 468 -19.86 -13.29 -15.06
C LEU A 468 -19.51 -11.82 -14.76
N VAL A 469 -20.11 -10.87 -15.48
CA VAL A 469 -19.88 -9.43 -15.24
C VAL A 469 -20.30 -9.02 -13.83
N PHE A 470 -21.47 -9.48 -13.38
CA PHE A 470 -21.98 -9.22 -12.04
C PHE A 470 -21.10 -9.83 -10.96
N THR A 471 -20.64 -11.06 -11.19
CA THR A 471 -19.72 -11.77 -10.29
C THR A 471 -18.42 -10.99 -10.16
N LEU A 472 -17.81 -10.55 -11.27
CA LEU A 472 -16.55 -9.78 -11.23
C LEU A 472 -16.70 -8.45 -10.47
N ILE A 473 -17.82 -7.74 -10.66
CA ILE A 473 -18.07 -6.45 -9.98
C ILE A 473 -18.30 -6.63 -8.47
N ILE A 474 -19.11 -7.61 -8.08
CA ILE A 474 -19.36 -7.89 -6.66
C ILE A 474 -18.10 -8.45 -6.02
N MET A 475 -17.39 -9.35 -6.70
CA MET A 475 -16.13 -9.91 -6.20
C MET A 475 -15.11 -8.81 -5.98
N LEU A 476 -14.95 -7.90 -6.93
CA LEU A 476 -14.09 -6.72 -6.80
C LEU A 476 -14.48 -5.90 -5.56
N THR A 477 -15.78 -5.68 -5.35
CA THR A 477 -16.30 -4.98 -4.18
C THR A 477 -15.94 -5.71 -2.88
N LEU A 478 -16.11 -7.03 -2.84
CA LEU A 478 -15.82 -7.86 -1.67
C LEU A 478 -14.33 -7.96 -1.37
N ILE A 479 -13.48 -8.16 -2.38
CA ILE A 479 -12.01 -8.17 -2.23
C ILE A 479 -11.56 -6.84 -1.64
N LEU A 480 -11.96 -5.71 -2.25
CA LEU A 480 -11.52 -4.40 -1.75
C LEU A 480 -12.08 -4.10 -0.36
N THR A 481 -13.30 -4.57 -0.03
CA THR A 481 -13.87 -4.41 1.31
C THR A 481 -13.18 -5.29 2.35
N GLY A 482 -12.88 -6.56 2.00
CA GLY A 482 -12.20 -7.52 2.87
C GLY A 482 -10.75 -7.13 3.12
N VAL A 483 -10.01 -6.73 2.08
CA VAL A 483 -8.65 -6.22 2.26
C VAL A 483 -8.67 -4.92 3.08
N ARG A 484 -9.64 -4.03 2.85
CA ARG A 484 -9.80 -2.81 3.66
C ARG A 484 -10.07 -3.13 5.13
N SER A 485 -10.99 -4.06 5.42
CA SER A 485 -11.35 -4.39 6.80
C SER A 485 -10.17 -4.99 7.55
N ASN A 486 -9.40 -5.87 6.90
CA ASN A 486 -8.23 -6.49 7.50
C ASN A 486 -7.12 -5.45 7.68
N LEU A 487 -6.71 -4.73 6.63
CA LEU A 487 -5.61 -3.77 6.76
C LEU A 487 -5.90 -2.63 7.72
N ILE A 488 -7.09 -2.01 7.68
CA ILE A 488 -7.38 -0.89 8.58
C ILE A 488 -7.46 -1.38 10.03
N ALA A 489 -8.11 -2.54 10.28
CA ALA A 489 -8.23 -3.06 11.63
C ALA A 489 -6.88 -3.51 12.19
N ASP A 490 -6.11 -4.26 11.39
CA ASP A 490 -4.77 -4.74 11.75
C ASP A 490 -3.83 -3.54 12.03
N TRP A 491 -3.86 -2.51 11.17
CA TRP A 491 -3.02 -1.32 11.35
C TRP A 491 -3.44 -0.44 12.54
N GLN A 492 -4.74 -0.30 12.82
CA GLN A 492 -5.22 0.43 13.99
C GLN A 492 -4.95 -0.32 15.30
N GLN A 493 -5.00 -1.65 15.28
CA GLN A 493 -4.66 -2.47 16.44
C GLN A 493 -3.16 -2.45 16.76
N GLN A 494 -2.30 -2.40 15.73
CA GLN A 494 -0.84 -2.37 15.93
C GLN A 494 -0.32 -1.04 16.49
N LEU A 495 -0.96 0.09 16.18
CA LEU A 495 -0.52 1.42 16.62
C LEU A 495 -1.68 2.27 17.16
N PRO A 496 -2.25 1.92 18.33
CA PRO A 496 -3.32 2.70 18.95
C PRO A 496 -2.87 4.14 19.26
N GLU A 497 -3.83 5.06 19.41
CA GLU A 497 -3.54 6.48 19.70
C GLU A 497 -2.78 6.67 21.02
N ASP A 498 -2.95 5.74 21.98
CA ASP A 498 -2.25 5.73 23.27
C ASP A 498 -1.07 4.75 23.35
N ALA A 499 -0.53 4.32 22.20
CA ALA A 499 0.66 3.48 22.13
C ALA A 499 1.86 4.17 22.84
N PRO A 500 2.67 3.44 23.63
CA PRO A 500 3.84 4.00 24.30
C PRO A 500 4.73 4.79 23.34
N ASN A 501 4.92 6.08 23.64
CA ASN A 501 5.63 7.01 22.78
C ASN A 501 6.94 7.53 23.40
N HIS A 502 7.22 7.17 24.65
CA HIS A 502 8.47 7.44 25.33
C HIS A 502 9.02 6.17 25.99
N TYR A 503 10.34 5.99 25.96
CA TYR A 503 11.01 4.92 26.68
C TYR A 503 12.08 5.50 27.59
N LEU A 504 12.20 4.94 28.79
CA LEU A 504 13.24 5.25 29.75
C LEU A 504 14.24 4.11 29.81
N PHE A 505 15.53 4.42 29.69
CA PHE A 505 16.65 3.49 29.81
C PHE A 505 17.62 3.96 30.90
N ASN A 506 18.53 3.08 31.32
CA ASN A 506 19.55 3.35 32.34
C ASN A 506 18.94 3.81 33.67
N VAL A 507 17.76 3.29 34.01
CA VAL A 507 17.10 3.58 35.28
C VAL A 507 17.64 2.64 36.35
N GLN A 508 18.11 3.20 37.45
CA GLN A 508 18.60 2.40 38.58
C GLN A 508 17.44 1.93 39.46
N ALA A 509 17.61 0.82 40.18
CA ALA A 509 16.55 0.24 41.03
C ALA A 509 15.98 1.25 42.05
N ASN A 510 16.83 2.10 42.63
CA ASN A 510 16.42 3.14 43.59
C ASN A 510 15.68 4.34 42.95
N GLN A 511 15.70 4.47 41.62
CA GLN A 511 15.03 5.55 40.88
C GLN A 511 13.62 5.15 40.43
N ILE A 512 13.28 3.85 40.46
CA ILE A 512 11.99 3.33 39.99
C ILE A 512 10.82 3.93 40.76
N ASP A 513 10.81 3.82 42.10
CA ASP A 513 9.69 4.33 42.92
C ASP A 513 9.51 5.85 42.82
N PRO A 514 10.59 6.68 42.89
CA PRO A 514 10.47 8.12 42.65
C PRO A 514 9.92 8.47 41.27
N ILE A 515 10.33 7.78 40.21
CA ILE A 515 9.84 8.02 38.85
C ILE A 515 8.36 7.62 38.73
N ASN A 516 7.98 6.45 39.25
CA ASN A 516 6.58 5.99 39.29
C ASN A 516 5.66 6.98 40.03
N ALA A 517 6.14 7.57 41.13
CA ALA A 517 5.39 8.58 41.87
C ALA A 517 5.20 9.87 41.07
N GLN A 518 6.18 10.27 40.26
CA GLN A 518 6.10 11.46 39.39
C GLN A 518 5.18 11.22 38.19
N THR A 519 5.31 10.07 37.51
CA THR A 519 4.47 9.72 36.36
C THR A 519 3.01 9.55 36.77
N SER A 520 2.74 8.94 37.93
CA SER A 520 1.38 8.80 38.48
C SER A 520 0.73 10.16 38.79
N LYS A 521 1.50 11.14 39.31
CA LYS A 521 1.00 12.52 39.54
C LYS A 521 0.62 13.23 38.24
N LEU A 522 1.31 12.93 37.16
CA LEU A 522 1.05 13.48 35.83
C LEU A 522 -0.05 12.71 35.08
N GLY A 523 -0.56 11.60 35.62
CA GLY A 523 -1.57 10.76 34.94
C GLY A 523 -1.00 9.94 33.77
N VAL A 524 0.33 9.76 33.71
CA VAL A 524 1.03 9.06 32.63
C VAL A 524 0.89 7.55 32.81
N LYS A 525 0.39 6.84 31.79
CA LYS A 525 0.38 5.37 31.76
C LYS A 525 1.79 4.85 31.44
N ALA A 526 2.35 4.03 32.33
CA ALA A 526 3.66 3.39 32.14
C ALA A 526 3.51 1.86 32.15
N SER A 527 4.36 1.18 31.37
CA SER A 527 4.49 -0.28 31.36
C SER A 527 5.35 -0.77 32.53
N ALA A 528 5.39 -2.09 32.72
CA ALA A 528 6.26 -2.72 33.70
C ALA A 528 7.74 -2.36 33.49
N TRP A 529 8.50 -2.39 34.58
CA TRP A 529 9.95 -2.19 34.55
C TRP A 529 10.64 -3.51 34.25
N TYR A 530 11.41 -3.56 33.17
CA TYR A 530 12.18 -4.72 32.78
C TYR A 530 13.67 -4.49 33.10
N PRO A 531 14.32 -5.43 33.79
CA PRO A 531 15.75 -5.35 34.03
C PRO A 531 16.54 -5.74 32.77
N MET A 532 17.67 -5.09 32.57
CA MET A 532 18.57 -5.28 31.44
C MET A 532 19.99 -5.51 31.94
N VAL A 533 20.55 -6.65 31.58
CA VAL A 533 21.96 -7.01 31.79
C VAL A 533 22.57 -7.30 30.42
N ARG A 534 23.80 -6.85 30.17
CA ARG A 534 24.47 -7.13 28.90
C ARG A 534 25.16 -8.48 28.95
N GLY A 535 25.03 -9.25 27.87
CA GLY A 535 25.80 -10.48 27.67
C GLY A 535 25.92 -10.84 26.20
N ARG A 536 26.90 -11.68 25.88
CA ARG A 536 27.14 -12.17 24.51
C ARG A 536 27.10 -13.68 24.50
N VAL A 537 26.41 -14.26 23.52
CA VAL A 537 26.46 -15.70 23.28
C VAL A 537 27.83 -16.05 22.69
N THR A 538 28.55 -16.98 23.30
CA THR A 538 29.91 -17.37 22.88
C THR A 538 29.97 -18.77 22.30
N GLU A 539 29.09 -19.68 22.75
CA GLU A 539 29.06 -21.07 22.30
C GLU A 539 27.62 -21.58 22.20
N VAL A 540 27.43 -22.54 21.30
CA VAL A 540 26.20 -23.31 21.11
C VAL A 540 26.58 -24.78 21.16
N ASN A 541 25.97 -25.56 22.05
CA ASN A 541 26.25 -27.00 22.21
C ASN A 541 27.75 -27.34 22.37
N ASN A 542 28.50 -26.52 23.12
CA ASN A 542 29.97 -26.59 23.30
C ASN A 542 30.81 -26.32 22.05
N GLU A 543 30.21 -25.78 20.98
CA GLU A 543 30.93 -25.31 19.79
C GLU A 543 30.97 -23.77 19.79
N SER A 544 32.16 -23.20 19.54
CA SER A 544 32.33 -21.75 19.52
C SER A 544 31.57 -21.13 18.35
N VAL A 545 30.93 -19.99 18.59
CA VAL A 545 30.31 -19.19 17.53
C VAL A 545 31.30 -18.89 16.40
N GLN A 546 32.58 -18.66 16.74
CA GLN A 546 33.62 -18.33 15.76
C GLN A 546 34.06 -19.52 14.89
N SER A 547 33.83 -20.75 15.34
CA SER A 547 34.01 -21.94 14.50
C SER A 547 32.79 -22.24 13.64
N LEU A 548 31.57 -21.96 14.15
CA LEU A 548 30.33 -22.08 13.40
C LEU A 548 30.24 -21.05 12.26
N TYR A 549 30.74 -19.84 12.49
CA TYR A 549 30.74 -18.73 11.54
C TYR A 549 32.15 -18.15 11.38
N PRO A 550 33.05 -18.81 10.63
CA PRO A 550 34.43 -18.38 10.45
C PRO A 550 34.57 -17.12 9.57
N GLU A 551 33.55 -16.80 8.76
CA GLU A 551 33.41 -15.54 8.05
C GLU A 551 32.25 -14.74 8.67
N GLU A 552 32.54 -13.58 9.28
CA GLU A 552 31.56 -12.72 10.00
C GLU A 552 30.41 -12.22 9.11
N ARG A 553 30.49 -12.41 7.79
CA ARG A 553 29.59 -11.81 6.79
C ARG A 553 28.15 -12.34 6.83
N ASN A 554 27.90 -13.45 7.51
CA ASN A 554 26.58 -14.09 7.63
C ASN A 554 26.31 -14.62 9.07
N GLU A 555 26.92 -14.03 10.09
CA GLU A 555 26.66 -14.39 11.47
C GLU A 555 25.24 -13.93 11.88
N PRO A 556 24.38 -14.81 12.44
CA PRO A 556 23.07 -14.42 12.96
C PRO A 556 23.17 -13.26 13.96
N GLU A 557 22.18 -12.37 13.97
CA GLU A 557 22.17 -11.16 14.82
C GLU A 557 22.23 -11.50 16.33
N LEU A 558 21.85 -12.72 16.71
CA LEU A 558 21.96 -13.27 18.06
C LEU A 558 23.41 -13.41 18.55
N TYR A 559 24.37 -13.61 17.64
CA TYR A 559 25.77 -13.91 17.95
C TYR A 559 26.73 -12.74 17.64
N GLU A 560 26.39 -11.91 16.65
CA GLU A 560 27.22 -10.80 16.16
C GLU A 560 27.52 -9.74 17.25
N ARG A 561 26.60 -9.56 18.20
CA ARG A 561 26.62 -8.45 19.17
C ARG A 561 26.35 -8.87 20.61
N GLU A 562 26.70 -7.98 21.54
CA GLU A 562 26.17 -8.06 22.91
C GLU A 562 24.66 -7.79 22.91
N LEU A 563 23.91 -8.68 23.54
CA LEU A 563 22.48 -8.60 23.69
C LEU A 563 22.11 -7.97 25.04
N ASN A 564 20.94 -7.33 25.08
CA ASN A 564 20.29 -6.99 26.34
C ASN A 564 19.48 -8.20 26.81
N LEU A 565 19.92 -8.81 27.89
CA LEU A 565 19.28 -9.94 28.55
C LEU A 565 18.32 -9.43 29.62
N THR A 566 17.17 -10.08 29.73
CA THR A 566 16.19 -9.79 30.79
C THR A 566 15.82 -11.07 31.52
N TRP A 567 15.18 -10.93 32.68
CA TRP A 567 14.49 -12.01 33.36
C TRP A 567 13.04 -11.61 33.63
N SER A 568 12.14 -12.60 33.55
CA SER A 568 10.72 -12.42 33.85
C SER A 568 10.13 -13.75 34.29
N ASP A 569 9.22 -13.69 35.27
CA ASP A 569 8.49 -14.87 35.75
C ASP A 569 7.20 -15.12 34.93
N THR A 570 6.84 -14.20 34.03
CA THR A 570 5.66 -14.28 33.16
C THR A 570 6.03 -14.08 31.70
N LEU A 571 5.32 -14.78 30.81
CA LEU A 571 5.31 -14.45 29.38
C LEU A 571 4.76 -13.03 29.22
N GLY A 572 5.59 -12.09 28.75
CA GLY A 572 5.19 -10.68 28.57
C GLY A 572 3.95 -10.52 27.67
N GLU A 573 3.24 -9.40 27.81
CA GLU A 573 2.05 -9.13 26.98
C GLU A 573 2.38 -9.18 25.48
N GLY A 574 1.56 -9.90 24.71
CA GLY A 574 1.75 -10.05 23.25
C GLY A 574 2.75 -11.12 22.82
N ASN A 575 3.43 -11.79 23.77
CA ASN A 575 4.25 -12.96 23.46
C ASN A 575 3.40 -14.22 23.53
N GLU A 576 3.56 -15.14 22.58
CA GLU A 576 2.90 -16.44 22.60
C GLU A 576 3.94 -17.56 22.63
N LEU A 577 3.70 -18.57 23.47
CA LEU A 577 4.56 -19.75 23.54
C LEU A 577 4.28 -20.65 22.34
N VAL A 578 5.30 -20.90 21.53
CA VAL A 578 5.18 -21.77 20.34
C VAL A 578 5.51 -23.20 20.72
N GLU A 579 6.63 -23.39 21.42
CA GLU A 579 7.14 -24.70 21.82
C GLU A 579 7.79 -24.65 23.22
N GLY A 580 7.72 -25.76 23.96
CA GLY A 580 8.39 -25.94 25.25
C GLY A 580 7.58 -25.52 26.48
N ASP A 581 8.28 -25.20 27.56
CA ASP A 581 7.72 -24.73 28.83
C ASP A 581 8.52 -23.52 29.33
N PHE A 582 7.87 -22.36 29.43
CA PHE A 582 8.49 -21.13 29.92
C PHE A 582 8.80 -21.17 31.42
N SER A 583 8.12 -22.02 32.19
CA SER A 583 8.34 -22.15 33.64
C SER A 583 9.51 -23.07 33.98
N ALA A 584 10.04 -23.80 33.00
CA ALA A 584 11.17 -24.71 33.21
C ALA A 584 12.47 -23.91 33.46
N PRO A 585 13.42 -24.47 34.25
CA PRO A 585 14.68 -23.81 34.55
C PRO A 585 15.60 -23.82 33.31
N GLY A 586 15.47 -22.80 32.46
CA GLY A 586 16.29 -22.58 31.28
C GLY A 586 15.95 -21.27 30.59
N LEU A 587 16.42 -21.09 29.36
CA LEU A 587 16.26 -19.84 28.62
C LEU A 587 15.13 -19.93 27.59
N SER A 588 14.50 -18.79 27.33
CA SER A 588 13.48 -18.62 26.29
C SER A 588 14.04 -17.83 25.11
N VAL A 589 13.90 -18.35 23.89
CA VAL A 589 14.38 -17.71 22.64
C VAL A 589 13.23 -17.22 21.79
N GLU A 590 13.45 -16.12 21.07
CA GLU A 590 12.51 -15.59 20.09
C GLU A 590 12.55 -16.44 18.80
N GLN A 591 11.39 -16.68 18.20
CA GLN A 591 11.23 -17.64 17.11
C GLN A 591 12.06 -17.30 15.85
N GLU A 592 12.08 -16.05 15.41
CA GLU A 592 12.84 -15.62 14.23
C GLU A 592 14.34 -15.75 14.48
N ALA A 593 14.83 -15.29 15.63
CA ALA A 593 16.22 -15.44 16.04
C ALA A 593 16.64 -16.91 16.18
N ALA A 594 15.75 -17.78 16.71
CA ALA A 594 16.01 -19.21 16.77
C ALA A 594 16.13 -19.82 15.36
N LYS A 595 15.25 -19.43 14.42
CA LYS A 595 15.29 -19.91 13.04
C LYS A 595 16.54 -19.44 12.30
N GLU A 596 16.90 -18.16 12.42
CA GLU A 596 18.09 -17.59 11.78
C GLU A 596 19.37 -18.23 12.31
N ALA A 597 19.41 -18.50 13.61
CA ALA A 597 20.53 -19.13 14.28
C ALA A 597 20.50 -20.68 14.24
N ASN A 598 19.52 -21.28 13.55
CA ASN A 598 19.27 -22.73 13.51
C ASN A 598 19.21 -23.43 14.88
N LEU A 599 18.66 -22.76 15.89
CA LEU A 599 18.49 -23.27 17.25
C LEU A 599 17.20 -24.06 17.41
N SER A 600 17.28 -25.16 18.16
CA SER A 600 16.16 -26.06 18.49
C SER A 600 15.92 -26.13 20.00
N LEU A 601 14.73 -26.59 20.38
CA LEU A 601 14.42 -26.83 21.79
C LEU A 601 15.39 -27.87 22.39
N GLY A 602 16.00 -27.55 23.53
CA GLY A 602 16.96 -28.40 24.22
C GLY A 602 18.44 -28.11 23.92
N ASP A 603 18.76 -27.28 22.92
CA ASP A 603 20.14 -26.83 22.68
C ASP A 603 20.67 -26.00 23.87
N GLU A 604 21.97 -26.07 24.14
CA GLU A 604 22.63 -25.33 25.20
C GLU A 604 23.33 -24.08 24.65
N LEU A 605 23.03 -22.91 25.23
CA LEU A 605 23.73 -21.67 24.91
C LEU A 605 24.65 -21.30 26.07
N THR A 606 25.93 -21.06 25.76
CA THR A 606 26.89 -20.45 26.70
C THR A 606 26.92 -18.95 26.45
N ILE A 607 26.60 -18.18 27.49
CA ILE A 607 26.49 -16.72 27.46
C ILE A 607 27.55 -16.13 28.40
N ASN A 608 28.39 -15.25 27.88
CA ASN A 608 29.31 -14.45 28.68
C ASN A 608 28.61 -13.20 29.22
N ILE A 609 28.47 -13.12 30.54
CA ILE A 609 27.84 -12.02 31.27
C ILE A 609 28.88 -11.42 32.21
N GLY A 610 29.40 -10.24 31.88
CA GLY A 610 30.39 -9.54 32.71
C GLY A 610 31.68 -10.34 32.96
N GLY A 611 32.05 -11.26 32.05
CA GLY A 611 33.24 -12.12 32.16
C GLY A 611 32.95 -13.53 32.70
N ASN A 612 31.74 -13.80 33.19
CA ASN A 612 31.33 -15.12 33.65
C ASN A 612 30.58 -15.86 32.55
N LEU A 613 30.94 -17.12 32.31
CA LEU A 613 30.24 -17.98 31.36
C LEU A 613 29.08 -18.69 32.07
N VAL A 614 27.87 -18.52 31.55
CA VAL A 614 26.65 -19.15 32.03
C VAL A 614 26.07 -19.99 30.89
N THR A 615 25.99 -21.30 31.11
CA THR A 615 25.42 -22.25 30.13
C THR A 615 24.02 -22.65 30.56
N LEU A 616 23.03 -22.47 29.68
CA LEU A 616 21.63 -22.77 29.94
C LEU A 616 20.98 -23.46 28.73
N PRO A 617 20.09 -24.44 28.93
CA PRO A 617 19.35 -25.06 27.85
C PRO A 617 18.17 -24.20 27.38
N ILE A 618 17.85 -24.27 26.10
CA ILE A 618 16.63 -23.69 25.51
C ILE A 618 15.44 -24.52 25.96
N THR A 619 14.59 -23.93 26.79
CA THR A 619 13.40 -24.60 27.35
C THR A 619 12.10 -24.17 26.70
N SER A 620 12.11 -23.00 26.04
CA SER A 620 10.95 -22.48 25.33
C SER A 620 11.35 -21.65 24.11
N ILE A 621 10.52 -21.73 23.07
CA ILE A 621 10.57 -20.84 21.91
C ILE A 621 9.24 -20.09 21.85
N ARG A 622 9.31 -18.77 21.70
CA ARG A 622 8.13 -17.89 21.71
C ARG A 622 8.13 -16.93 20.54
N THR A 623 6.95 -16.53 20.11
CA THR A 623 6.79 -15.34 19.26
C THR A 623 6.92 -14.09 20.13
N VAL A 624 7.39 -13.02 19.51
CA VAL A 624 7.49 -11.71 20.15
C VAL A 624 6.81 -10.68 19.26
N ASP A 625 5.79 -10.00 19.80
CA ASP A 625 5.16 -8.88 19.11
C ASP A 625 6.00 -7.61 19.28
N TRP A 626 6.98 -7.45 18.40
CA TRP A 626 7.79 -6.24 18.30
C TRP A 626 6.98 -4.99 17.93
N GLY A 627 5.71 -5.14 17.49
CA GLY A 627 4.78 -4.07 17.18
C GLY A 627 4.03 -3.51 18.40
N SER A 628 4.03 -4.21 19.53
CA SER A 628 3.39 -3.79 20.79
C SER A 628 3.93 -2.48 21.37
N MET A 629 5.07 -1.99 20.87
CA MET A 629 5.79 -0.83 21.40
C MET A 629 6.15 -0.98 22.89
N GLN A 630 6.20 -2.20 23.41
CA GLN A 630 6.74 -2.52 24.74
C GLN A 630 8.21 -2.99 24.64
N PRO A 631 9.01 -2.88 25.70
CA PRO A 631 10.36 -3.43 25.72
C PRO A 631 10.34 -4.95 25.51
N ASN A 632 10.94 -5.40 24.41
CA ASN A 632 11.02 -6.80 24.01
C ASN A 632 12.49 -7.25 23.92
N PHE A 633 12.72 -8.55 24.08
CA PHE A 633 14.05 -9.13 24.24
C PHE A 633 14.19 -10.40 23.39
N TYR A 634 15.37 -10.67 22.82
CA TYR A 634 15.60 -11.93 22.10
C TYR A 634 15.64 -13.13 23.06
N LEU A 635 16.35 -12.95 24.18
CA LEU A 635 16.53 -13.97 25.22
C LEU A 635 15.90 -13.51 26.54
N ILE A 636 15.11 -14.39 27.15
CA ILE A 636 14.66 -14.26 28.54
C ILE A 636 15.30 -15.37 29.34
N LEU A 637 16.01 -15.00 30.40
CA LEU A 637 16.71 -15.90 31.30
C LEU A 637 15.95 -16.05 32.62
N PRO A 638 16.19 -17.14 33.37
CA PRO A 638 15.64 -17.27 34.71
C PRO A 638 16.29 -16.22 35.62
N LYS A 639 15.51 -15.70 36.57
CA LYS A 639 15.98 -14.65 37.51
C LYS A 639 17.27 -15.04 38.24
N SER A 640 17.41 -16.29 38.64
CA SER A 640 18.59 -16.83 39.32
C SER A 640 19.89 -16.72 38.50
N ALA A 641 19.81 -16.59 37.18
CA ALA A 641 20.99 -16.44 36.33
C ALA A 641 21.46 -14.98 36.21
N LEU A 642 20.59 -14.01 36.51
CA LEU A 642 20.85 -12.57 36.28
C LEU A 642 20.82 -11.72 37.56
N GLU A 643 20.22 -12.20 38.66
CA GLU A 643 19.95 -11.39 39.85
C GLU A 643 21.20 -10.82 40.55
N ASP A 644 22.34 -11.51 40.44
CA ASP A 644 23.62 -11.07 41.02
C ASP A 644 24.34 -10.01 40.18
N TYR A 645 23.88 -9.76 38.94
CA TYR A 645 24.50 -8.80 38.03
C TYR A 645 23.86 -7.41 38.18
N PRO A 646 24.65 -6.33 38.04
CA PRO A 646 24.11 -4.97 38.06
C PRO A 646 23.23 -4.75 36.83
N ALA A 647 21.91 -4.66 37.07
CA ALA A 647 20.92 -4.43 36.03
C ALA A 647 20.50 -2.95 35.95
N ASN A 648 20.33 -2.46 34.73
CA ASN A 648 19.62 -1.21 34.45
C ASN A 648 18.19 -1.54 34.05
N PHE A 649 17.23 -0.69 34.41
CA PHE A 649 15.83 -0.92 34.09
C PHE A 649 15.39 -0.10 32.88
N VAL A 650 14.47 -0.69 32.11
CA VAL A 650 13.76 -0.07 31.00
C VAL A 650 12.26 -0.11 31.23
N SER A 651 11.57 0.96 30.84
CA SER A 651 10.11 1.00 30.79
C SER A 651 9.67 1.90 29.64
N SER A 652 8.49 1.64 29.10
CA SER A 652 7.83 2.48 28.10
C SER A 652 6.61 3.19 28.70
N MET A 653 6.28 4.38 28.21
CA MET A 653 5.16 5.17 28.69
C MET A 653 4.54 6.02 27.58
N PHE A 654 3.27 6.32 27.73
CA PHE A 654 2.56 7.25 26.85
C PHE A 654 2.44 8.63 27.51
N ILE A 655 3.00 9.64 26.83
CA ILE A 655 3.05 11.02 27.29
C ILE A 655 2.36 11.90 26.24
N SER A 656 1.31 12.60 26.65
CA SER A 656 0.62 13.53 25.77
C SER A 656 1.41 14.84 25.60
N ASP A 657 1.17 15.58 24.51
CA ASP A 657 1.80 16.90 24.29
C ASP A 657 1.53 17.88 25.45
N ARG A 658 0.39 17.71 26.15
CA ARG A 658 -0.01 18.52 27.31
C ARG A 658 0.89 18.27 28.52
N GLU A 659 1.29 17.02 28.74
CA GLU A 659 2.12 16.62 29.89
C GLU A 659 3.62 16.66 29.57
N ALA A 660 4.01 16.62 28.28
CA ALA A 660 5.39 16.50 27.83
C ALA A 660 6.34 17.50 28.50
N GLN A 661 5.97 18.79 28.57
CA GLN A 661 6.81 19.81 29.20
C GLN A 661 7.01 19.56 30.70
N SER A 662 5.95 19.20 31.41
CA SER A 662 6.01 18.88 32.85
C SER A 662 6.83 17.62 33.11
N PHE A 663 6.67 16.62 32.25
CA PHE A 663 7.42 15.38 32.30
C PHE A 663 8.92 15.62 32.11
N TYR A 664 9.34 16.34 31.05
CA TYR A 664 10.76 16.59 30.81
C TYR A 664 11.40 17.41 31.92
N ARG A 665 10.67 18.36 32.52
CA ARG A 665 11.15 19.10 33.71
C ARG A 665 11.33 18.20 34.92
N ALA A 666 10.40 17.27 35.17
CA ALA A 666 10.53 16.31 36.26
C ALA A 666 11.70 15.34 36.03
N MET A 667 11.87 14.86 34.79
CA MET A 667 12.94 13.93 34.45
C MET A 667 14.33 14.58 34.42
N ALA A 668 14.43 15.90 34.29
CA ALA A 668 15.71 16.61 34.39
C ALA A 668 16.42 16.40 35.74
N GLN A 669 15.71 15.99 36.79
CA GLN A 669 16.27 15.65 38.10
C GLN A 669 17.00 14.30 38.13
N TYR A 670 16.84 13.47 37.08
CA TYR A 670 17.43 12.15 36.95
C TYR A 670 18.42 12.11 35.77
N PRO A 671 19.63 12.68 35.91
CA PRO A 671 20.57 12.83 34.80
C PRO A 671 21.07 11.50 34.23
N THR A 672 21.06 10.42 35.03
CA THR A 672 21.42 9.07 34.59
C THR A 672 20.36 8.42 33.70
N VAL A 673 19.11 8.88 33.77
CA VAL A 673 17.98 8.30 33.03
C VAL A 673 17.96 8.82 31.60
N SER A 674 17.97 7.89 30.67
CA SER A 674 18.01 8.17 29.24
C SER A 674 16.59 8.09 28.68
N ILE A 675 16.14 9.13 28.00
CA ILE A 675 14.76 9.22 27.51
C ILE A 675 14.78 9.14 26.00
N LEU A 676 14.02 8.21 25.46
CA LEU A 676 13.75 8.05 24.04
C LEU A 676 12.33 8.56 23.76
N ASN A 677 12.17 9.52 22.86
CA ASN A 677 10.87 9.95 22.36
C ASN A 677 10.69 9.43 20.92
N VAL A 678 9.64 8.61 20.70
CA VAL A 678 9.23 8.13 19.37
C VAL A 678 7.89 8.71 18.92
N GLY A 679 7.26 9.58 19.71
CA GLY A 679 5.91 10.08 19.47
C GLY A 679 5.73 10.83 18.16
N ASP A 680 6.71 11.62 17.72
CA ASP A 680 6.63 12.31 16.43
C ASP A 680 6.66 11.34 15.25
N ILE A 681 7.48 10.28 15.37
CA ILE A 681 7.58 9.23 14.37
C ILE A 681 6.26 8.45 14.33
N LEU A 682 5.73 8.06 15.50
CA LEU A 682 4.45 7.37 15.60
C LEU A 682 3.32 8.21 15.01
N ARG A 683 3.25 9.51 15.32
CA ARG A 683 2.27 10.42 14.72
C ARG A 683 2.42 10.54 13.21
N GLN A 684 3.65 10.61 12.72
CA GLN A 684 3.91 10.66 11.28
C GLN A 684 3.47 9.36 10.60
N ILE A 685 3.77 8.21 11.20
CA ILE A 685 3.32 6.89 10.72
C ILE A 685 1.80 6.79 10.75
N GLN A 686 1.15 7.16 11.87
CA GLN A 686 -0.31 7.19 12.01
C GLN A 686 -0.96 8.13 10.99
N ALA A 687 -0.33 9.28 10.70
CA ALA A 687 -0.79 10.20 9.67
C ALA A 687 -0.70 9.57 8.27
N ILE A 688 0.44 8.95 7.94
CA ILE A 688 0.63 8.24 6.65
C ILE A 688 -0.39 7.10 6.51
N ILE A 689 -0.58 6.28 7.54
CA ILE A 689 -1.54 5.18 7.56
C ILE A 689 -2.98 5.71 7.41
N GLY A 690 -3.34 6.76 8.16
CA GLY A 690 -4.65 7.39 8.07
C GLY A 690 -4.93 7.98 6.69
N GLN A 691 -3.94 8.65 6.10
CA GLN A 691 -4.00 9.20 4.74
C GLN A 691 -4.21 8.08 3.71
N LEU A 692 -3.42 7.01 3.83
CA LEU A 692 -3.52 5.85 2.95
C LEU A 692 -4.87 5.15 3.08
N SER A 693 -5.38 4.98 4.30
CA SER A 693 -6.71 4.40 4.55
C SER A 693 -7.83 5.21 3.88
N LYS A 694 -7.79 6.53 3.98
CA LYS A 694 -8.75 7.44 3.32
C LYS A 694 -8.57 7.47 1.80
N ALA A 695 -7.34 7.47 1.33
CA ALA A 695 -6.96 7.36 -0.07
C ALA A 695 -7.58 6.10 -0.71
N ILE A 696 -7.35 4.95 -0.08
CA ILE A 696 -7.91 3.66 -0.46
C ILE A 696 -9.44 3.71 -0.47
N GLN A 697 -10.07 4.34 0.53
CA GLN A 697 -11.52 4.49 0.59
C GLN A 697 -12.08 5.31 -0.59
N LEU A 698 -11.39 6.37 -1.01
CA LEU A 698 -11.79 7.18 -2.16
C LEU A 698 -11.59 6.42 -3.49
N VAL A 699 -10.47 5.70 -3.65
CA VAL A 699 -10.24 4.83 -4.80
C VAL A 699 -11.31 3.75 -4.90
N LEU A 700 -11.64 3.11 -3.77
CA LEU A 700 -12.74 2.15 -3.69
C LEU A 700 -14.05 2.77 -4.16
N PHE A 701 -14.39 3.97 -3.69
CA PHE A 701 -15.60 4.66 -4.13
C PHE A 701 -15.63 4.92 -5.64
N CYS A 702 -14.49 5.31 -6.24
CA CYS A 702 -14.37 5.49 -7.69
C CYS A 702 -14.58 4.17 -8.45
N ILE A 703 -13.95 3.08 -8.01
CA ILE A 703 -14.08 1.76 -8.64
C ILE A 703 -15.53 1.25 -8.52
N LEU A 704 -16.17 1.41 -7.37
CA LEU A 704 -17.56 1.03 -7.18
C LEU A 704 -18.50 1.85 -8.06
N SER A 705 -18.23 3.15 -8.22
CA SER A 705 -18.99 4.02 -9.12
C SER A 705 -18.85 3.57 -10.58
N ALA A 706 -17.63 3.26 -11.03
CA ALA A 706 -17.38 2.71 -12.36
C ALA A 706 -18.07 1.34 -12.53
N GLY A 707 -17.98 0.46 -11.54
CA GLY A 707 -18.68 -0.82 -11.49
C GLY A 707 -20.19 -0.67 -11.62
N ALA A 708 -20.80 0.27 -10.90
CA ALA A 708 -22.23 0.57 -10.99
C ALA A 708 -22.65 1.05 -12.38
N LEU A 709 -21.83 1.88 -13.05
CA LEU A 709 -22.07 2.29 -14.43
C LEU A 709 -22.00 1.12 -15.41
N VAL A 710 -21.06 0.18 -15.21
CA VAL A 710 -20.96 -1.04 -16.02
C VAL A 710 -22.14 -1.98 -15.76
N LEU A 711 -22.61 -2.11 -14.52
CA LEU A 711 -23.84 -2.84 -14.19
C LEU A 711 -25.04 -2.26 -14.94
N LEU A 712 -25.20 -0.94 -14.90
CA LEU A 712 -26.28 -0.24 -15.61
C LEU A 712 -26.18 -0.45 -17.13
N ALA A 713 -24.98 -0.39 -17.70
CA ALA A 713 -24.76 -0.65 -19.12
C ALA A 713 -25.10 -2.10 -19.51
N SER A 714 -24.71 -3.06 -18.67
CA SER A 714 -25.00 -4.48 -18.84
C SER A 714 -26.51 -4.76 -18.84
N VAL A 715 -27.24 -4.25 -17.85
CA VAL A 715 -28.71 -4.39 -17.79
C VAL A 715 -29.38 -3.71 -18.98
N ARG A 716 -28.92 -2.53 -19.39
CA ARG A 716 -29.49 -1.84 -20.57
C ARG A 716 -29.24 -2.59 -21.87
N SER A 717 -28.18 -3.41 -21.96
CA SER A 717 -27.88 -4.21 -23.15
C SER A 717 -28.89 -5.33 -23.40
N THR A 718 -29.53 -5.84 -22.34
CA THR A 718 -30.54 -6.91 -22.42
C THR A 718 -31.98 -6.39 -22.42
N LEU A 719 -32.18 -5.07 -22.33
CA LEU A 719 -33.51 -4.46 -22.20
C LEU A 719 -34.41 -4.70 -23.42
N GLN A 720 -33.86 -4.67 -24.64
CA GLN A 720 -34.64 -4.82 -25.87
C GLN A 720 -35.27 -6.21 -25.99
N GLU A 721 -34.49 -7.23 -25.67
CA GLU A 721 -34.94 -8.62 -25.59
C GLU A 721 -36.02 -8.81 -24.51
N ARG A 722 -35.87 -8.14 -23.35
CA ARG A 722 -36.86 -8.16 -22.26
C ARG A 722 -38.15 -7.42 -22.61
N LEU A 723 -38.07 -6.36 -23.41
CA LEU A 723 -39.23 -5.63 -23.93
C LEU A 723 -40.10 -6.52 -24.82
N GLU A 724 -39.48 -7.25 -25.74
CA GLU A 724 -40.17 -8.19 -26.64
C GLU A 724 -40.87 -9.31 -25.87
N GLU A 725 -40.18 -9.94 -24.90
CA GLU A 725 -40.78 -11.00 -24.08
C GLU A 725 -41.89 -10.50 -23.16
N GLY A 726 -41.68 -9.34 -22.52
CA GLY A 726 -42.69 -8.71 -21.69
C GLY A 726 -43.94 -8.37 -22.50
N ALA A 727 -43.79 -7.92 -23.74
CA ALA A 727 -44.90 -7.68 -24.64
C ALA A 727 -45.61 -8.98 -25.05
N LEU A 728 -44.87 -10.02 -25.44
CA LEU A 728 -45.44 -11.32 -25.79
C LEU A 728 -46.26 -11.92 -24.64
N LEU A 729 -45.72 -11.90 -23.41
CA LEU A 729 -46.44 -12.38 -22.22
C LEU A 729 -47.72 -11.57 -21.96
N ARG A 730 -47.67 -10.24 -22.14
CA ARG A 730 -48.86 -9.38 -21.97
C ARG A 730 -49.91 -9.59 -23.05
N VAL A 731 -49.49 -9.88 -24.29
CA VAL A 731 -50.40 -10.26 -25.39
C VAL A 731 -51.10 -11.59 -25.07
N LEU A 732 -50.39 -12.53 -24.44
CA LEU A 732 -50.94 -13.82 -23.99
C LEU A 732 -51.77 -13.71 -22.68
N GLY A 733 -52.02 -12.50 -22.16
CA GLY A 733 -52.88 -12.26 -21.01
C GLY A 733 -52.18 -12.14 -19.64
N ALA A 734 -50.84 -12.11 -19.60
CA ALA A 734 -50.10 -11.94 -18.35
C ALA A 734 -50.37 -10.56 -17.71
N ARG A 735 -50.75 -10.55 -16.43
CA ARG A 735 -50.88 -9.32 -15.64
C ARG A 735 -49.52 -8.69 -15.39
N ALA A 736 -49.46 -7.36 -15.25
CA ALA A 736 -48.22 -6.63 -14.96
C ALA A 736 -47.53 -7.08 -13.65
N ALA A 737 -48.30 -7.59 -12.69
CA ALA A 737 -47.76 -8.19 -11.45
C ALA A 737 -46.97 -9.48 -11.72
N LEU A 738 -47.44 -10.34 -12.64
CA LEU A 738 -46.77 -11.58 -13.02
C LEU A 738 -45.42 -11.29 -13.70
N VAL A 739 -45.40 -10.33 -14.63
CA VAL A 739 -44.18 -9.87 -15.32
C VAL A 739 -43.19 -9.27 -14.32
N ARG A 740 -43.67 -8.49 -13.34
CA ARG A 740 -42.82 -7.93 -12.27
C ARG A 740 -42.23 -9.02 -11.38
N GLN A 741 -43.03 -10.02 -11.00
CA GLN A 741 -42.55 -11.14 -10.20
C GLN A 741 -41.49 -11.96 -10.94
N ALA A 742 -41.68 -12.21 -12.24
CA ALA A 742 -40.69 -12.89 -13.07
C ALA A 742 -39.36 -12.11 -13.12
N LEU A 743 -39.40 -10.79 -13.31
CA LEU A 743 -38.20 -9.95 -13.30
C LEU A 743 -37.51 -9.91 -11.93
N LEU A 744 -38.28 -9.85 -10.83
CA LEU A 744 -37.73 -9.91 -9.47
C LEU A 744 -36.99 -11.23 -9.22
N VAL A 745 -37.57 -12.35 -9.65
CA VAL A 745 -36.97 -13.67 -9.47
C VAL A 745 -35.75 -13.85 -10.37
N GLU A 746 -35.80 -13.41 -11.62
CA GLU A 746 -34.68 -13.54 -12.54
C GLU A 746 -33.46 -12.72 -12.07
N PHE A 747 -33.65 -11.42 -11.77
CA PHE A 747 -32.56 -10.58 -11.27
C PHE A 747 -32.13 -10.95 -9.85
N GLY A 748 -33.07 -11.42 -9.01
CA GLY A 748 -32.77 -11.93 -7.67
C GLY A 748 -31.91 -13.18 -7.73
N ALA A 749 -32.24 -14.14 -8.61
CA ALA A 749 -31.44 -15.35 -8.81
C ALA A 749 -30.06 -15.03 -9.41
N LEU A 750 -30.00 -14.17 -10.43
CA LEU A 750 -28.72 -13.70 -10.99
C LEU A 750 -27.88 -13.01 -9.91
N GLY A 751 -28.49 -12.19 -9.06
CA GLY A 751 -27.81 -11.51 -7.97
C GLY A 751 -27.33 -12.44 -6.87
N PHE A 752 -28.13 -13.42 -6.48
CA PHE A 752 -27.78 -14.44 -5.50
C PHE A 752 -26.59 -15.29 -5.97
N PHE A 753 -26.66 -15.85 -7.18
CA PHE A 753 -25.57 -16.65 -7.72
C PHE A 753 -24.33 -15.79 -7.99
N ALA A 754 -24.46 -14.59 -8.54
CA ALA A 754 -23.32 -13.69 -8.72
C ALA A 754 -22.64 -13.38 -7.39
N GLY A 755 -23.41 -13.09 -6.35
CA GLY A 755 -22.92 -12.79 -5.01
C GLY A 755 -22.25 -13.99 -4.32
N LEU A 756 -22.81 -15.19 -4.50
CA LEU A 756 -22.23 -16.42 -3.95
C LEU A 756 -20.90 -16.79 -4.64
N ILE A 757 -20.87 -16.77 -5.97
CA ILE A 757 -19.63 -17.02 -6.73
C ILE A 757 -18.60 -15.94 -6.42
N ALA A 758 -19.04 -14.69 -6.29
CA ALA A 758 -18.17 -13.58 -5.91
C ALA A 758 -17.57 -13.77 -4.51
N ALA A 759 -18.34 -14.29 -3.54
CA ALA A 759 -17.82 -14.60 -2.21
C ALA A 759 -16.75 -15.71 -2.27
N ILE A 760 -17.00 -16.80 -3.01
CA ILE A 760 -16.01 -17.88 -3.22
C ILE A 760 -14.74 -17.33 -3.88
N GLY A 761 -14.90 -16.55 -4.95
CA GLY A 761 -13.78 -15.95 -5.68
C GLY A 761 -13.00 -14.95 -4.82
N ALA A 762 -13.70 -14.12 -4.05
CA ALA A 762 -13.08 -13.17 -3.12
C ALA A 762 -12.31 -13.89 -2.01
N GLU A 763 -12.89 -14.90 -1.37
CA GLU A 763 -12.23 -15.70 -0.33
C GLU A 763 -10.96 -16.37 -0.87
N THR A 764 -11.05 -17.00 -2.04
CA THR A 764 -9.90 -17.66 -2.68
C THR A 764 -8.81 -16.66 -3.04
N CYS A 765 -9.20 -15.48 -3.52
CA CYS A 765 -8.28 -14.40 -3.85
C CYS A 765 -7.61 -13.82 -2.61
N LEU A 766 -8.37 -13.59 -1.53
CA LEU A 766 -7.86 -13.09 -0.25
C LEU A 766 -6.89 -14.09 0.37
N PHE A 767 -7.22 -15.38 0.37
CA PHE A 767 -6.34 -16.46 0.79
C PHE A 767 -5.02 -16.46 -0.01
N GLY A 768 -5.11 -16.40 -1.34
CA GLY A 768 -3.92 -16.34 -2.19
C GLY A 768 -3.07 -15.10 -1.94
N LEU A 769 -3.71 -13.95 -1.68
CA LEU A 769 -3.02 -12.70 -1.37
C LEU A 769 -2.32 -12.78 -0.01
N GLN A 770 -2.98 -13.34 1.01
CA GLN A 770 -2.41 -13.52 2.35
C GLN A 770 -1.18 -14.42 2.33
N VAL A 771 -1.25 -15.54 1.61
CA VAL A 771 -0.16 -16.53 1.58
C VAL A 771 0.98 -16.12 0.64
N PHE A 772 0.69 -15.68 -0.59
CA PHE A 772 1.72 -15.46 -1.62
C PHE A 772 2.24 -14.03 -1.70
N VAL A 773 1.47 -13.05 -1.22
CA VAL A 773 1.83 -11.62 -1.36
C VAL A 773 2.12 -10.98 0.00
N PHE A 774 1.37 -11.32 1.04
CA PHE A 774 1.49 -10.68 2.35
C PHE A 774 2.25 -11.51 3.40
N ASN A 775 2.58 -12.77 3.12
CA ASN A 775 3.24 -13.70 4.06
C ASN A 775 2.55 -13.76 5.43
N THR A 776 1.22 -13.75 5.44
CA THR A 776 0.38 -13.78 6.65
C THR A 776 -0.41 -15.07 6.74
N GLU A 777 -0.80 -15.46 7.97
CA GLU A 777 -1.70 -16.59 8.18
C GLU A 777 -3.06 -16.36 7.51
N ALA A 778 -3.59 -17.42 6.92
CA ALA A 778 -4.87 -17.39 6.25
C ALA A 778 -6.01 -17.23 7.26
N SER A 779 -6.79 -16.15 7.13
CA SER A 779 -8.00 -15.95 7.92
C SER A 779 -9.25 -16.17 7.07
N PHE A 780 -10.25 -16.84 7.65
CA PHE A 780 -11.53 -17.05 7.01
C PHE A 780 -12.49 -15.88 7.32
N HIS A 781 -13.22 -15.38 6.32
CA HIS A 781 -14.13 -14.24 6.48
C HIS A 781 -15.62 -14.61 6.33
N PRO A 782 -16.29 -15.15 7.37
CA PRO A 782 -17.71 -15.56 7.30
C PRO A 782 -18.66 -14.44 6.83
N LEU A 783 -18.32 -13.19 7.13
CA LEU A 783 -19.13 -12.04 6.76
C LEU A 783 -19.26 -11.88 5.23
N LEU A 784 -18.22 -12.25 4.46
CA LEU A 784 -18.25 -12.18 2.99
C LEU A 784 -19.28 -13.14 2.38
N TRP A 785 -19.47 -14.30 3.00
CA TRP A 785 -20.45 -15.31 2.57
C TRP A 785 -21.90 -14.87 2.76
N LEU A 786 -22.16 -14.00 3.74
CA LEU A 786 -23.48 -13.38 3.94
C LEU A 786 -23.64 -12.13 3.07
N LEU A 787 -22.64 -11.24 3.08
CA LEU A 787 -22.70 -9.96 2.38
C LEU A 787 -22.72 -10.12 0.86
N GLY A 788 -21.94 -11.05 0.29
CA GLY A 788 -21.88 -11.25 -1.15
C GLY A 788 -23.25 -11.52 -1.78
N PRO A 789 -23.95 -12.59 -1.38
CA PRO A 789 -25.31 -12.87 -1.85
C PRO A 789 -26.31 -11.75 -1.52
N ALA A 790 -26.25 -11.16 -0.31
CA ALA A 790 -27.18 -10.11 0.10
C ALA A 790 -27.03 -8.84 -0.76
N ILE A 791 -25.80 -8.36 -0.96
CA ILE A 791 -25.48 -7.22 -1.82
C ILE A 791 -25.86 -7.53 -3.27
N GLY A 792 -25.52 -8.73 -3.75
CA GLY A 792 -25.83 -9.16 -5.10
C GLY A 792 -27.33 -9.13 -5.38
N VAL A 793 -28.15 -9.73 -4.52
CA VAL A 793 -29.61 -9.69 -4.64
C VAL A 793 -30.12 -8.25 -4.58
N LEU A 794 -29.70 -7.47 -3.59
CA LEU A 794 -30.22 -6.12 -3.37
C LEU A 794 -29.90 -5.20 -4.56
N VAL A 795 -28.62 -5.12 -4.96
CA VAL A 795 -28.14 -4.20 -6.00
C VAL A 795 -28.64 -4.62 -7.39
N ILE A 796 -28.51 -5.90 -7.75
CA ILE A 796 -28.88 -6.36 -9.10
C ILE A 796 -30.40 -6.34 -9.29
N THR A 797 -31.16 -6.70 -8.26
CA THR A 797 -32.64 -6.67 -8.34
C THR A 797 -33.14 -5.23 -8.41
N THR A 798 -32.61 -4.31 -7.60
CA THR A 798 -33.04 -2.91 -7.65
C THR A 798 -32.72 -2.26 -8.99
N ILE A 799 -31.49 -2.43 -9.49
CA ILE A 799 -31.07 -1.90 -10.80
C ILE A 799 -31.87 -2.56 -11.94
N GLY A 800 -31.99 -3.89 -11.92
CA GLY A 800 -32.71 -4.67 -12.94
C GLY A 800 -34.18 -4.27 -13.06
N VAL A 801 -34.87 -4.18 -11.92
CA VAL A 801 -36.27 -3.75 -11.87
C VAL A 801 -36.41 -2.29 -12.27
N PHE A 802 -35.54 -1.39 -11.77
CA PHE A 802 -35.58 0.04 -12.12
C PHE A 802 -35.39 0.26 -13.61
N ALA A 803 -34.36 -0.36 -14.21
CA ALA A 803 -34.07 -0.26 -15.64
C ALA A 803 -35.18 -0.87 -16.51
N SER A 804 -35.87 -1.90 -16.00
CA SER A 804 -36.96 -2.58 -16.70
C SER A 804 -38.35 -1.98 -16.41
N ARG A 805 -38.45 -0.86 -15.66
CA ARG A 805 -39.74 -0.16 -15.44
C ARG A 805 -40.40 0.27 -16.75
N THR A 806 -39.61 0.60 -17.76
CA THR A 806 -40.11 0.95 -19.10
C THR A 806 -40.85 -0.22 -19.75
N VAL A 807 -40.40 -1.46 -19.53
CA VAL A 807 -41.06 -2.69 -20.02
C VAL A 807 -42.48 -2.82 -19.50
N LEU A 808 -42.72 -2.38 -18.26
CA LEU A 808 -44.05 -2.43 -17.65
C LEU A 808 -45.00 -1.35 -18.21
N LYS A 809 -44.46 -0.27 -18.80
CA LYS A 809 -45.23 0.90 -19.26
C LYS A 809 -45.54 0.90 -20.76
N VAL A 810 -44.75 0.22 -21.60
CA VAL A 810 -44.99 0.21 -23.05
C VAL A 810 -46.25 -0.61 -23.37
N PRO A 811 -47.25 -0.04 -24.07
CA PRO A 811 -48.43 -0.78 -24.50
C PRO A 811 -48.03 -1.81 -25.58
N PRO A 812 -48.54 -3.05 -25.52
CA PRO A 812 -48.16 -4.12 -26.45
C PRO A 812 -48.35 -3.76 -27.92
N MET A 813 -49.33 -2.90 -28.22
CA MET A 813 -49.69 -2.46 -29.56
C MET A 813 -48.59 -1.61 -30.24
N LEU A 814 -47.76 -0.88 -29.48
CA LEU A 814 -46.65 -0.10 -30.04
C LEU A 814 -45.45 -0.98 -30.41
N LEU A 815 -45.26 -2.10 -29.70
CA LEU A 815 -44.19 -3.06 -30.00
C LEU A 815 -44.54 -3.94 -31.20
N LEU A 816 -45.81 -4.34 -31.33
CA LEU A 816 -46.30 -5.12 -32.48
C LEU A 816 -46.36 -4.34 -33.81
N ARG A 817 -46.36 -3.00 -33.77
CA ARG A 817 -46.28 -2.15 -34.97
C ARG A 817 -44.84 -1.85 -35.42
N GLY A 818 -43.85 -2.15 -34.58
CA GLY A 818 -42.43 -1.93 -34.85
C GLY A 818 -41.63 -3.20 -35.19
N LEU A 819 -42.25 -4.37 -35.05
CA LEU A 819 -41.85 -5.65 -35.65
C LEU A 819 -42.42 -5.72 -37.07
#